data_AF-A0A7W1NVU5-F1
#
_entry.id   AF-A0A7W1NVU5-F1
#
_cell.length_a   1.000
_cell.length_b   1.000
_cell.length_c   1.000
_cell.angle_alpha   90.00
_cell.angle_beta   90.00
_cell.angle_gamma   90.00
#
_symmetry.space_group_name_H-M   'P 1'
#
loop_
_entity.id
_entity.type
_entity.pdbx_description
1 polymer ?
#
loop_
_entity_poly.entity_id
_entity_poly.type
_entity_poly.pdbx_seq_one_letter_code
_entity_poly.pdbx_strand_id
1 'polypeptide(L)'
;MLVISLKDILINARQESVQMRHHYLGVEHLFIAMLQIQGGITASIIEDYGFAPEYVIDAIRRKTDKGTNQRLWAGFPYTPRTDVVLDITTDLAMDSHLAEATERELLIAILSEHDSLPIRVLQALGMNLKAATLAAIGYDPKREPQTPDINVMFAETYDTSQPIQREQLFVLRRMFVGHKMIRIEQRLTGFSGALVLVVTPINADDHEDAPVVVKIHEADAILDEVQRFEAHVKSSLPLQTARLEDSPVKPENSELAGIKYTLVAHSGGIPMDLRHRVKASGPMELGKLLEKELYAQFKITWWQQKRPFRFQAWKEYDWLMPPLLTLDFIPDNDQPEMPLVVKVPVNRAKLKTKLTELKFGDDVVLENFTVQKVDQQNNILKLAVGFGSEADKRAYKIEMRGVNGHSKSFYRGEVVERLAGTVWKTRADLMLDAVRDLEPDFEPDDRWISLDEMQLPNPLLAYENLLDRHINGSMSKIHGDLHLGNILVGPNNSIWLIDFGHTRDGHTLFDWATLEVSLLGDALMSTFDSEWATVRNVVKYLVAMESGHAIDGASEQITMLLGSIKALRNIVRECLSTEDNWYEYYIALALCALRGITWKTMSLGGRRMLYLMSAMAIFEMNRKYLNTALETPSPDLTDVLPIRVATPNPKE
;
A
#
# COMPACT_ATOMS: atom_id res chain seq x y z
N MET A 1 12.65 31.73 18.40
CA MET A 1 13.36 30.87 19.37
C MET A 1 12.67 29.52 19.30
N LEU A 2 13.38 28.47 18.87
CA LEU A 2 12.82 27.12 18.81
C LEU A 2 12.78 26.57 20.23
N VAL A 3 11.58 26.47 20.77
CA VAL A 3 11.32 25.95 22.11
C VAL A 3 10.80 24.54 21.93
N ILE A 4 11.40 23.57 22.62
CA ILE A 4 11.00 22.18 22.51
C ILE A 4 9.75 21.98 23.34
N SER A 5 8.68 21.55 22.67
CA SER A 5 7.39 21.36 23.32
C SER A 5 7.42 20.12 24.23
N LEU A 6 6.61 20.15 25.29
CA LEU A 6 6.37 18.98 26.14
C LEU A 6 5.84 17.80 25.31
N LYS A 7 5.05 18.07 24.26
CA LYS A 7 4.58 17.03 23.33
C LYS A 7 5.75 16.30 22.68
N ASP A 8 6.71 17.02 22.10
CA ASP A 8 7.90 16.44 21.45
C ASP A 8 8.72 15.54 22.39
N ILE A 9 8.78 15.91 23.67
CA ILE A 9 9.47 15.12 24.70
C ILE A 9 8.66 13.86 25.05
N LEU A 10 7.32 13.96 25.15
CA LEU A 10 6.44 12.83 25.42
C LEU A 10 6.51 11.74 24.33
N ILE A 11 6.70 12.12 23.06
CA ILE A 11 6.89 11.19 21.93
C ILE A 11 8.15 10.35 22.15
N ASN A 12 9.27 11.05 22.34
CA ASN A 12 10.58 10.43 22.47
C ASN A 12 10.60 9.56 23.73
N ALA A 13 9.95 10.00 24.80
CA ALA A 13 9.80 9.21 26.02
C ALA A 13 8.97 7.93 25.79
N ARG A 14 7.89 7.99 24.99
CA ARG A 14 7.15 6.78 24.61
C ARG A 14 8.01 5.82 23.79
N GLN A 15 8.77 6.34 22.82
CA GLN A 15 9.69 5.52 22.02
C GLN A 15 10.75 4.85 22.91
N GLU A 16 11.35 5.59 23.85
CA GLU A 16 12.31 5.06 24.83
C GLU A 16 11.67 3.97 25.69
N SER A 17 10.44 4.18 26.19
CA SER A 17 9.74 3.16 26.99
C SER A 17 9.52 1.86 26.21
N VAL A 18 9.17 1.95 24.92
CA VAL A 18 9.04 0.79 24.03
C VAL A 18 10.40 0.11 23.83
N GLN A 19 11.46 0.88 23.63
CA GLN A 19 12.82 0.37 23.45
C GLN A 19 13.32 -0.38 24.70
N MET A 20 12.98 0.13 25.89
CA MET A 20 13.26 -0.50 27.18
C MET A 20 12.28 -1.64 27.53
N ARG A 21 11.27 -1.89 26.69
CA ARG A 21 10.19 -2.88 26.89
C ARG A 21 9.34 -2.60 28.15
N HIS A 22 9.18 -1.33 28.49
CA HIS A 22 8.26 -0.87 29.51
C HIS A 22 6.92 -0.54 28.89
N HIS A 23 5.84 -1.12 29.44
CA HIS A 23 4.46 -0.87 29.00
C HIS A 23 3.80 0.25 29.82
N TYR A 24 4.60 1.19 30.32
CA TYR A 24 4.20 2.36 31.09
C TYR A 24 5.19 3.51 30.82
N LEU A 25 4.79 4.76 31.07
CA LEU A 25 5.67 5.91 30.97
C LEU A 25 6.09 6.39 32.37
N GLY A 26 7.33 6.12 32.78
CA GLY A 26 7.95 6.69 33.97
C GLY A 26 8.74 7.98 33.71
N VAL A 27 9.19 8.63 34.78
CA VAL A 27 9.98 9.88 34.75
C VAL A 27 11.34 9.66 34.10
N GLU A 28 11.90 8.45 34.21
CA GLU A 28 13.14 8.04 33.56
C GLU A 28 13.07 8.14 32.03
N HIS A 29 11.94 7.81 31.41
CA HIS A 29 11.80 7.93 29.96
C HIS A 29 11.72 9.39 29.51
N LEU A 30 11.02 10.23 30.27
CA LEU A 30 10.97 11.68 30.04
C LEU A 30 12.37 12.28 30.10
N PHE A 31 13.14 11.91 31.12
CA PHE A 31 14.47 12.46 31.32
C PHE A 31 15.48 11.97 30.27
N ILE A 32 15.43 10.69 29.90
CA ILE A 32 16.25 10.17 28.79
C ILE A 32 15.91 10.88 27.48
N ALA A 33 14.62 11.06 27.19
CA ALA A 33 14.16 11.78 26.02
C ALA A 33 14.69 13.22 25.97
N MET A 34 14.76 13.92 27.11
CA MET A 34 15.35 15.25 27.19
C MET A 34 16.87 15.26 26.98
N LEU A 35 17.58 14.24 27.48
CA LEU A 35 19.03 14.11 27.28
C LEU A 35 19.42 13.77 25.84
N GLN A 36 18.57 13.09 25.09
CA GLN A 36 18.79 12.76 23.68
C GLN A 36 18.70 13.98 22.75
N ILE A 37 18.20 15.11 23.26
CA ILE A 37 18.06 16.35 22.50
C ILE A 37 19.40 17.08 22.50
N GLN A 38 20.08 17.07 21.36
CA GLN A 38 21.33 17.83 21.19
C GLN A 38 21.06 19.34 21.26
N GLY A 39 21.81 20.03 22.14
CA GLY A 39 21.61 21.46 22.41
C GLY A 39 20.34 21.78 23.21
N GLY A 40 19.63 20.78 23.74
CA GLY A 40 18.55 20.96 24.70
C GLY A 40 19.06 21.49 26.04
N ILE A 41 18.17 22.13 26.80
CA ILE A 41 18.50 22.72 28.11
C ILE A 41 19.08 21.66 29.05
N THR A 42 18.48 20.48 29.04
CA THR A 42 18.84 19.36 29.91
C THR A 42 20.22 18.82 29.56
N ALA A 43 20.46 18.52 28.29
CA ALA A 43 21.75 18.04 27.81
C ALA A 43 22.87 19.05 28.11
N SER A 44 22.64 20.34 27.85
CA SER A 44 23.61 21.39 28.15
C SER A 44 23.93 21.53 29.64
N ILE A 45 22.93 21.42 30.53
CA ILE A 45 23.19 21.47 31.96
C ILE A 45 24.01 20.25 32.41
N ILE A 46 23.77 19.06 31.84
CA ILE A 46 24.59 17.88 32.14
C ILE A 46 26.05 18.08 31.67
N GLU A 47 26.23 18.66 30.48
CA GLU A 47 27.55 18.99 29.92
C GLU A 47 28.30 20.04 30.77
N ASP A 48 27.60 21.07 31.24
CA ASP A 48 28.18 22.12 32.12
C ASP A 48 28.68 21.53 33.46
N TYR A 49 28.10 20.42 33.91
CA TYR A 49 28.57 19.66 35.08
C TYR A 49 29.69 18.66 34.76
N GLY A 50 30.15 18.59 33.51
CA GLY A 50 31.28 17.76 33.08
C GLY A 50 30.92 16.32 32.71
N PHE A 51 29.63 16.02 32.49
CA PHE A 51 29.18 14.68 32.07
C PHE A 51 28.72 14.69 30.61
N ALA A 52 28.96 13.59 29.90
CA ALA A 52 28.34 13.36 28.60
C ALA A 52 26.87 12.92 28.79
N PRO A 53 25.89 13.47 28.06
CA PRO A 53 24.48 13.06 28.16
C PRO A 53 24.28 11.54 28.01
N GLU A 54 25.02 10.90 27.09
CA GLU A 54 24.98 9.45 26.84
C GLU A 54 25.37 8.64 28.08
N TYR A 55 26.38 9.12 28.82
CA TYR A 55 26.82 8.46 30.05
C TYR A 55 25.72 8.45 31.12
N VAL A 56 24.95 9.54 31.23
CA VAL A 56 23.82 9.65 32.17
C VAL A 56 22.65 8.76 31.73
N ILE A 57 22.34 8.72 30.43
CA ILE A 57 21.34 7.80 29.86
C ILE A 57 21.69 6.34 30.23
N ASP A 58 22.94 5.93 30.01
CA ASP A 58 23.39 4.58 30.34
C ASP A 58 23.34 4.27 31.83
N ALA A 59 23.57 5.27 32.69
CA ALA A 59 23.47 5.12 34.14
C ALA A 59 22.01 4.92 34.59
N ILE A 60 21.06 5.63 33.97
CA ILE A 60 19.61 5.45 34.21
C ILE A 60 19.16 4.07 33.73
N ARG A 61 19.50 3.69 32.49
CA ARG A 61 19.15 2.38 31.92
C ARG A 61 19.66 1.21 32.77
N ARG A 62 20.88 1.31 33.32
CA ARG A 62 21.46 0.27 34.20
C ARG A 62 20.75 0.12 35.54
N LYS A 63 20.12 1.18 36.06
CA LYS A 63 19.37 1.16 37.33
C LYS A 63 17.88 0.88 37.14
N THR A 64 17.43 0.74 35.89
CA THR A 64 16.05 0.40 35.57
C THR A 64 15.96 -1.09 35.27
N ASP A 65 14.86 -1.73 35.68
CA ASP A 65 14.65 -3.16 35.42
C ASP A 65 14.57 -3.44 33.92
N LYS A 66 14.91 -4.67 33.50
CA LYS A 66 14.70 -5.09 32.10
C LYS A 66 13.22 -5.46 31.95
N GLY A 67 12.48 -4.69 31.15
CA GLY A 67 11.04 -4.83 30.94
C GLY A 67 10.57 -6.23 30.53
N THR A 68 9.26 -6.48 30.66
CA THR A 68 8.63 -7.79 30.41
C THR A 68 8.13 -7.92 28.96
N ASN A 69 8.27 -9.12 28.37
CA ASN A 69 7.79 -9.42 27.01
C ASN A 69 6.25 -9.51 26.89
N GLN A 70 5.51 -9.47 28.00
CA GLN A 70 4.06 -9.61 28.00
C GLN A 70 3.38 -8.24 28.19
N ARG A 71 2.65 -7.81 27.18
CA ARG A 71 1.77 -6.63 27.24
C ARG A 71 0.47 -7.04 27.90
N LEU A 72 0.26 -6.63 29.16
CA LEU A 72 -0.94 -7.01 29.90
C LEU A 72 -2.15 -6.11 29.60
N TRP A 73 -1.96 -4.87 29.12
CA TRP A 73 -3.02 -3.86 29.00
C TRP A 73 -3.05 -3.12 27.65
N ALA A 74 -4.24 -2.65 27.25
CA ALA A 74 -4.47 -1.76 26.12
C ALA A 74 -4.32 -0.29 26.56
N GLY A 75 -3.14 0.29 26.34
CA GLY A 75 -2.80 1.68 26.67
C GLY A 75 -1.32 1.86 27.05
N PHE A 76 -0.88 3.11 27.24
CA PHE A 76 0.41 3.49 27.85
C PHE A 76 0.14 4.30 29.12
N PRO A 77 -0.14 3.64 30.26
CA PRO A 77 -0.41 4.35 31.50
C PRO A 77 0.83 5.14 31.97
N TYR A 78 0.59 6.32 32.52
CA TYR A 78 1.60 7.07 33.25
C TYR A 78 1.82 6.43 34.63
N THR A 79 3.05 6.49 35.14
CA THR A 79 3.26 6.17 36.55
C THR A 79 2.63 7.28 37.41
N PRO A 80 2.16 6.99 38.64
CA PRO A 80 1.63 8.04 39.52
C PRO A 80 2.59 9.21 39.72
N ARG A 81 3.90 8.94 39.62
CA ARG A 81 4.95 9.93 39.73
C ARG A 81 5.09 10.80 38.48
N THR A 82 4.89 10.19 37.31
CA THR A 82 4.83 10.92 36.04
C THR A 82 3.63 11.85 35.99
N ASP A 83 2.47 11.44 36.49
CA ASP A 83 1.29 12.32 36.60
C ASP A 83 1.62 13.56 37.44
N VAL A 84 2.21 13.37 38.63
CA VAL A 84 2.64 14.48 39.49
C VAL A 84 3.62 15.42 38.78
N VAL A 85 4.60 14.88 38.04
CA VAL A 85 5.56 15.71 37.28
C VAL A 85 4.85 16.53 36.20
N LEU A 86 3.91 15.93 35.46
CA LEU A 86 3.18 16.61 34.40
C LEU A 86 2.22 17.68 34.93
N ASP A 87 1.60 17.44 36.09
CA ASP A 87 0.77 18.43 36.79
C ASP A 87 1.63 19.65 37.18
N ILE A 88 2.77 19.43 37.85
CA ILE A 88 3.71 20.51 38.20
C ILE A 88 4.21 21.25 36.95
N THR A 89 4.49 20.52 35.86
CA THR A 89 4.93 21.10 34.58
C THR A 89 3.87 22.03 33.99
N THR A 90 2.59 21.63 34.10
CA THR A 90 1.46 22.40 33.60
C THR A 90 1.24 23.66 34.43
N ASP A 91 1.31 23.55 35.76
CA ASP A 91 1.23 24.70 36.67
C ASP A 91 2.34 25.72 36.40
N LEU A 92 3.58 25.27 36.21
CA LEU A 92 4.73 26.14 35.88
C LEU A 92 4.56 26.85 34.53
N ALA A 93 3.97 26.18 33.53
CA ALA A 93 3.69 26.78 32.24
C ALA A 93 2.58 27.85 32.35
N MET A 94 1.55 27.60 33.14
CA MET A 94 0.48 28.56 33.42
C MET A 94 1.00 29.80 34.15
N ASP A 95 1.81 29.62 35.19
CA ASP A 95 2.44 30.72 35.95
C ASP A 95 3.35 31.58 35.07
N SER A 96 3.96 30.96 34.04
CA SER A 96 4.83 31.64 33.07
C SER A 96 4.06 32.20 31.86
N HIS A 97 2.72 32.12 31.85
CA HIS A 97 1.84 32.55 30.76
C HIS A 97 2.16 31.91 29.40
N LEU A 98 2.66 30.67 29.41
CA LEU A 98 2.94 29.90 28.21
C LEU A 98 1.69 29.18 27.73
N ALA A 99 1.44 29.19 26.41
CA ALA A 99 0.33 28.45 25.81
C ALA A 99 0.55 26.93 25.84
N GLU A 100 1.81 26.50 25.94
CA GLU A 100 2.21 25.10 26.00
C GLU A 100 3.48 24.96 26.84
N ALA A 101 3.55 23.90 27.64
CA ALA A 101 4.73 23.60 28.45
C ALA A 101 5.92 23.17 27.59
N THR A 102 7.13 23.46 28.06
CA THR A 102 8.37 23.27 27.31
C THR A 102 9.35 22.38 28.06
N GLU A 103 10.49 22.06 27.43
CA GLU A 103 11.60 21.36 28.09
C GLU A 103 11.99 22.01 29.43
N ARG A 104 11.93 23.35 29.53
CA ARG A 104 12.34 24.08 30.73
C ARG A 104 11.44 23.76 31.92
N GLU A 105 10.13 23.91 31.75
CA GLU A 105 9.17 23.67 32.83
C GLU A 105 9.18 22.21 33.25
N LEU A 106 9.33 21.29 32.29
CA LEU A 106 9.46 19.86 32.58
C LEU A 106 10.73 19.55 33.37
N LEU A 107 11.87 20.13 33.00
CA LEU A 107 13.12 19.94 33.74
C LEU A 107 13.02 20.46 35.17
N ILE A 108 12.44 21.65 35.35
CA ILE A 108 12.21 22.24 36.68
C ILE A 108 11.29 21.35 37.51
N ALA A 109 10.22 20.81 36.93
CA ALA A 109 9.31 19.89 37.59
C ALA A 109 10.02 18.61 38.05
N ILE A 110 10.81 17.97 37.17
CA ILE A 110 11.58 16.76 37.49
C ILE A 110 12.59 17.02 38.61
N LEU A 111 13.31 18.14 38.56
CA LEU A 111 14.30 18.52 39.58
C LEU A 111 13.65 18.81 40.95
N SER A 112 12.43 19.33 40.95
CA SER A 112 11.66 19.69 42.16
C SER A 112 10.95 18.51 42.81
N GLU A 113 10.71 17.43 42.06
CA GLU A 113 10.05 16.21 42.54
C GLU A 113 10.97 15.37 43.47
N HIS A 114 12.29 15.59 43.40
CA HIS A 114 13.35 15.13 44.32
C HIS A 114 13.58 13.61 44.50
N ASP A 115 12.67 12.71 44.13
CA ASP A 115 12.83 11.26 44.40
C ASP A 115 12.50 10.33 43.19
N SER A 116 12.47 10.89 41.99
CA SER A 116 12.49 10.08 40.75
C SER A 116 13.86 9.42 40.50
N LEU A 117 13.86 8.35 39.70
CA LEU A 117 15.08 7.61 39.37
C LEU A 117 16.18 8.50 38.73
N PRO A 118 15.88 9.40 37.77
CA PRO A 118 16.84 10.35 37.26
C PRO A 118 17.52 11.16 38.35
N ILE A 119 16.75 11.68 39.32
CA ILE A 119 17.29 12.49 40.41
C ILE A 119 18.26 11.70 41.27
N ARG A 120 17.93 10.45 41.60
CA ARG A 120 18.85 9.56 42.32
C ARG A 120 20.14 9.27 41.53
N VAL A 121 20.07 9.24 40.19
CA VAL A 121 21.27 9.12 39.34
C VAL A 121 22.09 10.41 39.41
N LEU A 122 21.48 11.58 39.20
CA LEU A 122 22.19 12.87 39.25
C LEU A 122 22.85 13.12 40.62
N GLN A 123 22.15 12.80 41.71
CA GLN A 123 22.70 12.89 43.08
C GLN A 123 23.90 11.95 43.27
N ALA A 124 23.82 10.71 42.76
CA ALA A 124 24.94 9.77 42.81
C ALA A 124 26.14 10.22 41.98
N LEU A 125 25.92 11.02 40.94
CA LEU A 125 26.95 11.70 40.15
C LEU A 125 27.47 12.98 40.81
N GLY A 126 26.98 13.33 42.01
CA GLY A 126 27.44 14.50 42.77
C GLY A 126 26.87 15.84 42.30
N MET A 127 25.81 15.83 41.46
CA MET A 127 25.19 17.07 41.00
C MET A 127 24.37 17.75 42.09
N ASN A 128 24.53 19.07 42.22
CA ASN A 128 23.72 19.90 43.10
C ASN A 128 22.41 20.31 42.40
N LEU A 129 21.30 19.67 42.79
CA LEU A 129 19.97 19.88 42.19
C LEU A 129 19.48 21.33 42.28
N LYS A 130 19.78 22.05 43.38
CA LYS A 130 19.37 23.45 43.54
C LYS A 130 20.08 24.35 42.54
N ALA A 131 21.37 24.13 42.35
CA ALA A 131 22.15 24.85 41.35
C ALA A 131 21.71 24.50 39.92
N ALA A 132 21.40 23.22 39.64
CA ALA A 132 20.85 22.80 38.35
C ALA A 132 19.47 23.41 38.05
N THR A 133 18.62 23.56 39.07
CA THR A 133 17.30 24.21 38.92
C THR A 133 17.47 25.70 38.61
N LEU A 134 18.37 26.40 39.31
CA LEU A 134 18.68 27.80 39.02
C LEU A 134 19.29 27.96 37.62
N ALA A 135 20.14 27.03 37.20
CA ALA A 135 20.68 27.00 35.84
C ALA A 135 19.56 26.82 34.82
N ALA A 136 18.62 25.91 35.02
CA ALA A 136 17.46 25.71 34.15
C ALA A 136 16.56 26.94 34.05
N ILE A 137 16.33 27.67 35.16
CA ILE A 137 15.54 28.92 35.16
C ILE A 137 16.28 30.02 34.38
N GLY A 138 17.57 30.19 34.61
CA GLY A 138 18.39 31.23 33.98
C GLY A 138 18.99 30.87 32.62
N TYR A 139 18.70 29.68 32.10
CA TYR A 139 19.33 29.19 30.87
C TYR A 139 18.86 30.00 29.66
N ASP A 140 19.78 30.72 29.03
CA ASP A 140 19.58 31.35 27.72
C ASP A 140 20.24 30.44 26.67
N PRO A 141 19.49 29.87 25.71
CA PRO A 141 20.02 28.91 24.74
C PRO A 141 21.18 29.51 23.94
N LYS A 142 22.41 29.07 24.25
CA LYS A 142 23.65 29.49 23.55
C LYS A 142 23.76 28.91 22.14
N ARG A 143 22.95 27.89 21.82
CA ARG A 143 22.87 27.21 20.52
C ARG A 143 21.39 26.97 20.20
N GLU A 144 20.99 27.12 18.94
CA GLU A 144 19.68 26.63 18.51
C GLU A 144 19.66 25.10 18.67
N PRO A 145 18.67 24.50 19.36
CA PRO A 145 18.55 23.05 19.45
C PRO A 145 18.32 22.51 18.04
N GLN A 146 19.30 21.78 17.51
CA GLN A 146 19.19 21.08 16.24
C GLN A 146 18.89 19.61 16.52
N THR A 147 17.74 19.13 16.06
CA THR A 147 17.60 17.69 15.81
C THR A 147 18.71 17.30 14.83
N PRO A 148 19.47 16.21 15.04
CA PRO A 148 20.61 15.88 14.19
C PRO A 148 20.16 15.85 12.72
N ASP A 149 20.62 16.82 11.95
CA ASP A 149 20.28 16.93 10.53
C ASP A 149 21.18 15.97 9.78
N ILE A 150 20.69 14.74 9.60
CA ILE A 150 21.34 13.78 8.72
C ILE A 150 21.50 14.44 7.36
N ASN A 151 22.74 14.53 6.90
CA ASN A 151 22.99 15.09 5.59
C ASN A 151 22.43 14.13 4.52
N VAL A 152 21.64 14.65 3.58
CA VAL A 152 21.01 13.87 2.53
C VAL A 152 21.73 14.17 1.22
N MET A 153 22.43 13.17 0.69
CA MET A 153 23.06 13.22 -0.63
C MET A 153 22.23 12.46 -1.66
N PHE A 154 22.40 12.81 -2.93
CA PHE A 154 21.82 12.11 -4.07
C PHE A 154 22.94 11.48 -4.89
N ALA A 155 22.78 10.22 -5.29
CA ALA A 155 23.70 9.57 -6.21
C ALA A 155 23.66 10.25 -7.60
N GLU A 156 24.74 10.12 -8.38
CA GLU A 156 24.81 10.70 -9.73
C GLU A 156 23.71 10.19 -10.67
N THR A 157 23.26 8.96 -10.44
CA THR A 157 22.19 8.31 -11.21
C THR A 157 20.77 8.71 -10.78
N TYR A 158 20.63 9.53 -9.74
CA TYR A 158 19.33 9.91 -9.21
C TYR A 158 18.62 10.91 -10.14
N ASP A 159 17.41 10.58 -10.56
CA ASP A 159 16.57 11.50 -11.32
C ASP A 159 16.03 12.64 -10.43
N THR A 160 16.58 13.83 -10.62
CA THR A 160 16.20 15.05 -9.88
C THR A 160 14.94 15.73 -10.40
N SER A 161 14.31 15.21 -11.46
CA SER A 161 13.08 15.79 -12.03
C SER A 161 11.90 15.78 -11.06
N GLN A 162 11.88 14.85 -10.10
CA GLN A 162 10.82 14.74 -9.09
C GLN A 162 11.37 14.99 -7.68
N PRO A 163 11.30 16.24 -7.17
CA PRO A 163 11.85 16.56 -5.87
C PRO A 163 11.12 15.83 -4.74
N ILE A 164 11.87 15.48 -3.69
CA ILE A 164 11.34 14.94 -2.44
C ILE A 164 10.79 16.11 -1.61
N GLN A 165 9.55 15.99 -1.13
CA GLN A 165 8.90 17.05 -0.37
C GLN A 165 9.55 17.24 1.00
N ARG A 166 9.42 18.45 1.57
CA ARG A 166 10.02 18.80 2.88
C ARG A 166 9.58 17.88 4.01
N GLU A 167 8.29 17.52 4.05
CA GLU A 167 7.75 16.59 5.06
C GLU A 167 8.29 15.17 4.87
N GLN A 168 8.47 14.71 3.63
CA GLN A 168 9.06 13.41 3.32
C GLN A 168 10.54 13.36 3.73
N LEU A 169 11.30 14.44 3.51
CA LEU A 169 12.69 14.56 3.99
C LEU A 169 12.74 14.57 5.53
N PHE A 170 11.76 15.17 6.19
CA PHE A 170 11.68 15.17 7.65
C PHE A 170 11.47 13.76 8.22
N VAL A 171 10.53 12.99 7.65
CA VAL A 171 10.35 11.57 7.99
C VAL A 171 11.64 10.79 7.72
N LEU A 172 12.25 10.99 6.54
CA LEU A 172 13.48 10.31 6.14
C LEU A 172 14.63 10.54 7.12
N ARG A 173 14.86 11.79 7.56
CA ARG A 173 15.89 12.12 8.57
C ARG A 173 15.62 11.44 9.91
N ARG A 174 14.36 11.33 10.31
CA ARG A 174 13.98 10.61 11.55
C ARG A 174 14.16 9.09 11.44
N MET A 175 14.23 8.53 10.24
CA MET A 175 14.43 7.09 10.05
C MET A 175 15.88 6.63 10.25
N PHE A 176 16.85 7.53 10.25
CA PHE A 176 18.28 7.19 10.25
C PHE A 176 19.08 7.89 11.36
N VAL A 177 18.47 8.24 12.49
CA VAL A 177 19.05 9.12 13.55
C VAL A 177 20.45 8.70 14.06
N GLY A 178 20.87 7.45 13.85
CA GLY A 178 22.21 6.94 14.19
C GLY A 178 23.29 7.13 13.12
N HIS A 179 22.96 7.65 11.94
CA HIS A 179 23.86 7.77 10.80
C HIS A 179 24.37 9.20 10.60
N LYS A 180 25.61 9.35 10.14
CA LYS A 180 26.21 10.65 9.81
C LYS A 180 25.49 11.30 8.63
N MET A 181 25.17 10.49 7.63
CA MET A 181 24.52 10.93 6.41
C MET A 181 23.85 9.76 5.68
N ILE A 182 22.98 10.06 4.74
CA ILE A 182 22.35 9.08 3.86
C ILE A 182 22.56 9.48 2.40
N ARG A 183 22.77 8.48 1.53
CA ARG A 183 22.80 8.66 0.09
C ARG A 183 21.56 8.03 -0.53
N ILE A 184 20.78 8.83 -1.24
CA ILE A 184 19.61 8.38 -1.98
C ILE A 184 20.10 7.90 -3.35
N GLU A 185 20.03 6.59 -3.57
CA GLU A 185 20.55 5.94 -4.77
C GLU A 185 19.59 6.10 -5.94
N GLN A 186 18.30 5.87 -5.69
CA GLN A 186 17.25 5.95 -6.70
C GLN A 186 15.85 6.06 -6.09
N ARG A 187 14.91 6.56 -6.89
CA ARG A 187 13.48 6.54 -6.61
C ARG A 187 12.84 5.37 -7.36
N LEU A 188 12.16 4.49 -6.63
CA LEU A 188 11.44 3.37 -7.20
C LEU A 188 10.04 3.82 -7.66
N THR A 189 9.54 3.21 -8.73
CA THR A 189 8.25 3.60 -9.32
C THR A 189 7.07 2.90 -8.64
N GLY A 190 6.31 3.64 -7.83
CA GLY A 190 5.09 3.16 -7.17
C GLY A 190 3.82 3.80 -7.72
N PHE A 191 2.72 3.03 -7.83
CA PHE A 191 1.40 3.54 -8.25
C PHE A 191 0.52 4.01 -7.09
N SER A 192 0.95 3.78 -5.84
CA SER A 192 0.17 4.02 -4.62
C SER A 192 0.23 5.47 -4.11
N GLY A 193 0.98 6.35 -4.79
CA GLY A 193 1.26 7.71 -4.30
C GLY A 193 2.32 7.76 -3.18
N ALA A 194 2.82 6.61 -2.73
CA ALA A 194 3.93 6.49 -1.79
C ALA A 194 5.24 6.99 -2.41
N LEU A 195 6.10 7.58 -1.58
CA LEU A 195 7.50 7.77 -1.92
C LEU A 195 8.27 6.50 -1.57
N VAL A 196 8.86 5.84 -2.56
CA VAL A 196 9.69 4.66 -2.37
C VAL A 196 11.11 4.96 -2.87
N LEU A 197 12.10 4.80 -2.00
CA LEU A 197 13.50 5.13 -2.26
C LEU A 197 14.40 3.94 -1.94
N VAL A 198 15.52 3.82 -2.65
CA VAL A 198 16.66 3.02 -2.21
C VAL A 198 17.68 3.96 -1.58
N VAL A 199 18.06 3.68 -0.34
CA VAL A 199 18.90 4.54 0.49
C VAL A 199 20.07 3.74 1.04
N THR A 200 21.29 4.28 0.90
CA THR A 200 22.51 3.75 1.51
C THR A 200 22.88 4.62 2.71
N PRO A 201 22.78 4.10 3.95
CA PRO A 201 23.20 4.82 5.15
C PRO A 201 24.73 4.83 5.29
N ILE A 202 25.28 5.94 5.80
CA ILE A 202 26.72 6.11 6.02
C ILE A 202 26.97 6.46 7.48
N ASN A 203 27.82 5.66 8.13
CA ASN A 203 28.15 5.76 9.54
C ASN A 203 29.13 6.91 9.83
N ALA A 204 29.34 7.20 11.11
CA ALA A 204 30.26 8.26 11.55
C ALA A 204 31.72 8.04 11.13
N ASP A 205 32.10 6.79 10.90
CA ASP A 205 33.42 6.34 10.44
C ASP A 205 33.53 6.24 8.91
N ASP A 206 32.57 6.79 8.17
CA ASP A 206 32.48 6.78 6.69
C ASP A 206 32.32 5.38 6.07
N HIS A 207 32.02 4.34 6.86
CA HIS A 207 31.59 3.05 6.33
C HIS A 207 30.12 3.08 5.88
N GLU A 208 29.86 2.46 4.73
CA GLU A 208 28.52 2.30 4.18
C GLU A 208 27.84 1.05 4.74
N ASP A 209 26.61 1.21 5.22
CA ASP A 209 25.73 0.08 5.53
C ASP A 209 25.10 -0.49 4.25
N ALA A 210 24.49 -1.67 4.36
CA ALA A 210 23.77 -2.25 3.24
C ALA A 210 22.60 -1.33 2.78
N PRO A 211 22.35 -1.19 1.46
CA PRO A 211 21.22 -0.41 0.97
C PRO A 211 19.89 -0.95 1.48
N VAL A 212 18.99 -0.04 1.87
CA VAL A 212 17.64 -0.34 2.33
C VAL A 212 16.60 0.31 1.43
N VAL A 213 15.42 -0.31 1.32
CA VAL A 213 14.27 0.33 0.68
C VAL A 213 13.47 1.07 1.73
N VAL A 214 13.27 2.36 1.51
CA VAL A 214 12.45 3.24 2.35
C VAL A 214 11.13 3.50 1.66
N LYS A 215 10.01 3.28 2.36
CA LYS A 215 8.67 3.67 1.90
C LYS A 215 8.08 4.69 2.84
N ILE A 216 7.65 5.85 2.32
CA ILE A 216 6.99 6.93 3.05
C ILE A 216 5.61 7.19 2.45
N HIS A 217 4.59 7.18 3.29
CA HIS A 217 3.18 7.41 2.91
C HIS A 217 2.40 7.90 4.15
N GLU A 218 1.13 8.29 4.00
CA GLU A 218 0.15 8.45 5.09
C GLU A 218 0.28 7.37 6.16
N ALA A 219 0.31 7.78 7.42
CA ALA A 219 0.61 6.94 8.56
C ALA A 219 -0.30 5.72 8.65
N ASP A 220 -1.60 5.90 8.41
CA ASP A 220 -2.57 4.80 8.43
C ASP A 220 -2.26 3.72 7.39
N ALA A 221 -1.75 4.10 6.21
CA ALA A 221 -1.39 3.13 5.17
C ALA A 221 -0.13 2.35 5.55
N ILE A 222 0.83 3.02 6.19
CA ILE A 222 2.07 2.41 6.68
C ILE A 222 1.78 1.43 7.82
N LEU A 223 0.94 1.82 8.79
CA LEU A 223 0.55 0.95 9.91
C LEU A 223 -0.18 -0.30 9.42
N ASP A 224 -1.11 -0.13 8.48
CA ASP A 224 -1.82 -1.21 7.78
C ASP A 224 -0.84 -2.21 7.13
N GLU A 225 0.18 -1.68 6.44
CA GLU A 225 1.17 -2.51 5.77
C GLU A 225 2.03 -3.29 6.78
N VAL A 226 2.50 -2.64 7.85
CA VAL A 226 3.25 -3.31 8.92
C VAL A 226 2.42 -4.43 9.53
N GLN A 227 1.16 -4.16 9.86
CA GLN A 227 0.25 -5.16 10.41
C GLN A 227 0.09 -6.37 9.47
N ARG A 228 -0.08 -6.13 8.16
CA ARG A 228 -0.18 -7.20 7.16
C ARG A 228 1.12 -7.97 7.00
N PHE A 229 2.25 -7.29 7.01
CA PHE A 229 3.56 -7.94 6.99
C PHE A 229 3.73 -8.87 8.19
N GLU A 230 3.40 -8.41 9.40
CA GLU A 230 3.51 -9.23 10.60
C GLU A 230 2.56 -10.43 10.60
N ALA A 231 1.31 -10.23 10.16
CA ALA A 231 0.29 -11.28 10.15
C ALA A 231 0.53 -12.32 9.05
N HIS A 232 0.93 -11.89 7.85
CA HIS A 232 0.95 -12.75 6.66
C HIS A 232 2.36 -13.06 6.16
N VAL A 233 3.36 -12.19 6.36
CA VAL A 233 4.64 -12.29 5.64
C VAL A 233 5.76 -12.84 6.53
N LYS A 234 5.92 -12.29 7.75
CA LYS A 234 7.04 -12.50 8.68
C LYS A 234 7.42 -13.96 8.91
N SER A 235 6.44 -14.86 9.01
CA SER A 235 6.63 -16.30 9.27
C SER A 235 6.81 -17.16 8.03
N SER A 236 6.54 -16.63 6.83
CA SER A 236 6.56 -17.37 5.55
C SER A 236 7.65 -16.94 4.58
N LEU A 237 8.39 -15.87 4.91
CA LEU A 237 9.47 -15.39 4.07
C LEU A 237 10.66 -16.36 4.07
N PRO A 238 11.17 -16.76 2.89
CA PRO A 238 12.47 -17.40 2.77
C PRO A 238 13.57 -16.57 3.46
N LEU A 239 14.64 -17.22 3.92
CA LEU A 239 15.70 -16.57 4.72
C LEU A 239 16.38 -15.39 3.99
N GLN A 240 16.42 -15.39 2.65
CA GLN A 240 17.14 -14.43 1.81
C GLN A 240 16.25 -13.31 1.22
N THR A 241 15.12 -12.98 1.87
CA THR A 241 14.14 -12.01 1.35
C THR A 241 14.09 -10.72 2.16
N ALA A 242 13.41 -9.70 1.62
CA ALA A 242 13.30 -8.40 2.26
C ALA A 242 12.52 -8.50 3.58
N ARG A 243 13.07 -7.94 4.65
CA ARG A 243 12.45 -7.93 5.98
C ARG A 243 12.26 -6.51 6.46
N LEU A 244 11.19 -6.26 7.23
CA LEU A 244 11.08 -5.00 7.97
C LEU A 244 12.21 -4.93 8.99
N GLU A 245 13.01 -3.87 8.89
CA GLU A 245 14.16 -3.66 9.76
C GLU A 245 13.73 -3.14 11.14
N ASP A 246 12.88 -2.11 11.14
CA ASP A 246 12.47 -1.36 12.32
C ASP A 246 10.96 -1.14 12.39
N SER A 247 10.50 -0.68 13.55
CA SER A 247 9.13 -0.17 13.71
C SER A 247 8.88 1.05 12.80
N PRO A 248 7.65 1.25 12.32
CA PRO A 248 7.32 2.41 11.49
C PRO A 248 7.64 3.72 12.23
N VAL A 249 8.27 4.64 11.52
CA VAL A 249 8.64 5.96 12.02
C VAL A 249 7.54 6.95 11.63
N LYS A 250 6.73 7.37 12.60
CA LYS A 250 5.73 8.43 12.44
C LYS A 250 6.13 9.65 13.28
N PRO A 251 6.59 10.76 12.67
CA PRO A 251 6.76 12.02 13.38
C PRO A 251 5.39 12.58 13.81
N GLU A 252 5.24 13.13 15.03
CA GLU A 252 3.91 13.56 15.51
C GLU A 252 3.31 14.74 14.74
N ASN A 253 4.14 15.64 14.19
CA ASN A 253 3.68 16.76 13.37
C ASN A 253 3.56 16.40 11.88
N SER A 254 3.51 15.10 11.55
CA SER A 254 3.35 14.63 10.18
C SER A 254 2.23 13.61 10.10
N GLU A 255 1.37 13.78 9.09
CA GLU A 255 0.43 12.74 8.68
C GLU A 255 1.15 11.58 7.97
N LEU A 256 2.42 11.76 7.60
CA LEU A 256 3.24 10.73 6.97
C LEU A 256 3.98 9.87 8.00
N ALA A 257 4.19 8.61 7.65
CA ALA A 257 5.10 7.70 8.34
C ALA A 257 6.02 7.01 7.32
N GLY A 258 7.10 6.40 7.82
CA GLY A 258 8.07 5.67 7.01
C GLY A 258 8.38 4.27 7.55
N ILE A 259 8.67 3.33 6.65
CA ILE A 259 9.16 1.97 6.97
C ILE A 259 10.39 1.62 6.14
N LYS A 260 11.24 0.75 6.68
CA LYS A 260 12.49 0.27 6.05
C LYS A 260 12.42 -1.22 5.77
N TYR A 261 12.81 -1.62 4.56
CA TYR A 261 13.07 -3.01 4.21
C TYR A 261 14.56 -3.24 4.03
N THR A 262 15.11 -4.22 4.74
CA THR A 262 16.49 -4.67 4.57
C THR A 262 16.63 -5.57 3.36
N LEU A 263 17.67 -5.36 2.54
CA LEU A 263 17.96 -6.16 1.36
C LEU A 263 19.18 -7.03 1.65
N VAL A 264 18.95 -8.32 1.87
CA VAL A 264 20.03 -9.28 2.15
C VAL A 264 20.66 -9.72 0.83
N ALA A 265 21.63 -8.96 0.32
CA ALA A 265 22.40 -9.31 -0.88
C ALA A 265 23.77 -9.91 -0.51
N HIS A 266 24.20 -10.95 -1.22
CA HIS A 266 25.51 -11.61 -1.02
C HIS A 266 26.68 -10.84 -1.67
N SER A 267 26.41 -9.76 -2.41
CA SER A 267 27.40 -8.93 -3.09
C SER A 267 26.85 -7.52 -3.30
N GLY A 268 27.73 -6.52 -3.26
CA GLY A 268 27.38 -5.11 -3.43
C GLY A 268 26.70 -4.81 -4.77
N GLY A 269 25.71 -3.91 -4.73
CA GLY A 269 25.04 -3.36 -5.90
C GLY A 269 23.63 -2.84 -5.56
N ILE A 270 23.21 -1.78 -6.25
CA ILE A 270 21.96 -1.08 -5.99
C ILE A 270 20.80 -1.86 -6.66
N PRO A 271 19.81 -2.35 -5.90
CA PRO A 271 18.73 -3.17 -6.43
C PRO A 271 17.67 -2.34 -7.13
N MET A 272 17.30 -2.69 -8.36
CA MET A 272 16.35 -1.93 -9.19
C MET A 272 15.00 -2.65 -9.30
N ASP A 273 13.92 -1.93 -9.57
CA ASP A 273 12.64 -2.60 -9.87
C ASP A 273 12.70 -3.36 -11.20
N LEU A 274 11.87 -4.40 -11.30
CA LEU A 274 11.86 -5.31 -12.45
C LEU A 274 11.48 -4.58 -13.74
N ARG A 275 10.67 -3.52 -13.67
CA ARG A 275 10.35 -2.69 -14.84
C ARG A 275 11.61 -2.03 -15.42
N HIS A 276 12.46 -1.45 -14.58
CA HIS A 276 13.75 -0.89 -15.02
C HIS A 276 14.70 -1.98 -15.53
N ARG A 277 14.74 -3.14 -14.86
CA ARG A 277 15.56 -4.29 -15.29
C ARG A 277 15.16 -4.79 -16.69
N VAL A 278 13.87 -4.88 -16.98
CA VAL A 278 13.35 -5.29 -18.31
C VAL A 278 13.76 -4.29 -19.39
N LYS A 279 13.72 -2.98 -19.10
CA LYS A 279 14.19 -1.95 -20.04
C LYS A 279 15.69 -2.05 -20.31
N ALA A 280 16.49 -2.42 -19.31
CA ALA A 280 17.95 -2.47 -19.42
C ALA A 280 18.49 -3.77 -20.05
N SER A 281 17.92 -4.93 -19.69
CA SER A 281 18.44 -6.26 -20.07
C SER A 281 17.59 -6.98 -21.13
N GLY A 282 16.45 -6.40 -21.52
CA GLY A 282 15.53 -6.96 -22.51
C GLY A 282 14.59 -8.05 -21.97
N PRO A 283 13.55 -8.44 -22.73
CA PRO A 283 12.45 -9.29 -22.24
C PRO A 283 12.80 -10.79 -22.13
N MET A 284 13.84 -11.27 -22.81
CA MET A 284 14.20 -12.70 -22.82
C MET A 284 14.58 -13.22 -21.42
N GLU A 285 15.33 -12.41 -20.65
CA GLU A 285 15.77 -12.78 -19.30
C GLU A 285 14.64 -12.72 -18.27
N LEU A 286 13.56 -12.00 -18.56
CA LEU A 286 12.39 -11.86 -17.68
C LEU A 286 11.69 -13.21 -17.45
N GLY A 287 11.47 -14.01 -18.50
CA GLY A 287 10.79 -15.31 -18.34
C GLY A 287 11.56 -16.26 -17.42
N LYS A 288 12.90 -16.31 -17.58
CA LYS A 288 13.78 -17.09 -16.71
C LYS A 288 13.76 -16.58 -15.28
N LEU A 289 13.80 -15.26 -15.11
CA LEU A 289 13.76 -14.61 -13.80
C LEU A 289 12.44 -14.94 -13.06
N LEU A 290 11.31 -14.90 -13.77
CA LEU A 290 10.00 -15.24 -13.19
C LEU A 290 9.93 -16.71 -12.76
N GLU A 291 10.37 -17.65 -13.60
CA GLU A 291 10.29 -19.09 -13.28
C GLU A 291 11.34 -19.51 -12.24
N LYS A 292 12.60 -19.15 -12.45
CA LYS A 292 13.75 -19.69 -11.69
C LYS A 292 14.09 -18.94 -10.42
N GLU A 293 13.84 -17.63 -10.40
CA GLU A 293 14.22 -16.79 -9.25
C GLU A 293 12.97 -16.39 -8.45
N LEU A 294 11.89 -15.93 -9.09
CA LEU A 294 10.69 -15.49 -8.36
C LEU A 294 9.85 -16.68 -7.91
N TYR A 295 9.33 -17.46 -8.85
CA TYR A 295 8.40 -18.52 -8.53
C TYR A 295 9.09 -19.65 -7.76
N ALA A 296 10.27 -20.13 -8.20
CA ALA A 296 10.96 -21.20 -7.51
C ALA A 296 11.30 -20.88 -6.03
N GLN A 297 11.65 -19.63 -5.72
CA GLN A 297 12.02 -19.20 -4.36
C GLN A 297 10.81 -19.11 -3.42
N PHE A 298 9.66 -18.63 -3.92
CA PHE A 298 8.50 -18.34 -3.07
C PHE A 298 7.38 -19.40 -3.16
N LYS A 299 7.39 -20.28 -4.19
CA LYS A 299 6.27 -21.21 -4.44
C LYS A 299 5.89 -22.06 -3.22
N ILE A 300 6.86 -22.61 -2.49
CA ILE A 300 6.58 -23.53 -1.37
C ILE A 300 5.92 -22.81 -0.19
N THR A 301 6.26 -21.56 0.05
CA THR A 301 5.75 -20.80 1.20
C THR A 301 4.51 -19.97 0.89
N TRP A 302 4.23 -19.72 -0.39
CA TRP A 302 3.14 -18.85 -0.86
C TRP A 302 2.17 -19.62 -1.77
N TRP A 303 2.39 -19.63 -3.09
CA TRP A 303 1.38 -20.06 -4.07
C TRP A 303 1.08 -21.57 -4.06
N GLN A 304 2.05 -22.44 -3.75
CA GLN A 304 1.83 -23.90 -3.67
C GLN A 304 1.24 -24.34 -2.32
N GLN A 305 1.02 -23.42 -1.37
CA GLN A 305 0.15 -23.68 -0.20
C GLN A 305 -1.34 -23.55 -0.56
N LYS A 306 -1.66 -23.69 -1.85
CA LYS A 306 -3.00 -23.59 -2.37
C LYS A 306 -3.91 -24.68 -1.80
N ARG A 307 -5.12 -24.25 -1.40
CA ARG A 307 -6.22 -25.14 -1.04
C ARG A 307 -7.39 -24.92 -1.99
N PRO A 308 -8.09 -25.97 -2.44
CA PRO A 308 -9.30 -25.82 -3.23
C PRO A 308 -10.32 -24.95 -2.48
N PHE A 309 -10.90 -23.98 -3.18
CA PHE A 309 -11.89 -23.07 -2.62
C PHE A 309 -12.88 -22.62 -3.69
N ARG A 310 -14.17 -22.77 -3.39
CA ARG A 310 -15.24 -22.28 -4.26
C ARG A 310 -15.73 -20.93 -3.76
N PHE A 311 -15.71 -19.92 -4.62
CA PHE A 311 -16.14 -18.56 -4.28
C PHE A 311 -16.83 -17.88 -5.46
N GLN A 312 -17.55 -16.81 -5.18
CA GLN A 312 -18.10 -15.94 -6.22
C GLN A 312 -17.07 -14.88 -6.61
N ALA A 313 -16.91 -14.60 -7.90
CA ALA A 313 -15.88 -13.70 -8.39
C ALA A 313 -15.95 -12.31 -7.73
N TRP A 314 -17.14 -11.76 -7.49
CA TRP A 314 -17.28 -10.45 -6.85
C TRP A 314 -16.57 -10.34 -5.49
N LYS A 315 -16.44 -11.44 -4.73
CA LYS A 315 -15.77 -11.43 -3.41
C LYS A 315 -14.29 -11.07 -3.51
N GLU A 316 -13.63 -11.53 -4.57
CA GLU A 316 -12.20 -11.30 -4.78
C GLU A 316 -11.91 -10.11 -5.71
N TYR A 317 -12.86 -9.74 -6.57
CA TYR A 317 -12.62 -8.83 -7.70
C TYR A 317 -13.45 -7.53 -7.71
N ASP A 318 -14.56 -7.43 -6.98
CA ASP A 318 -15.41 -6.22 -7.05
C ASP A 318 -14.67 -4.95 -6.59
N TRP A 319 -13.79 -5.09 -5.59
CA TRP A 319 -12.97 -3.98 -5.08
C TRP A 319 -11.99 -3.40 -6.12
N LEU A 320 -11.71 -4.12 -7.20
CA LEU A 320 -10.87 -3.64 -8.30
C LEU A 320 -11.60 -2.66 -9.22
N MET A 321 -12.92 -2.82 -9.34
CA MET A 321 -13.75 -2.03 -10.24
C MET A 321 -13.93 -0.60 -9.71
N PRO A 322 -14.31 0.38 -10.54
CA PRO A 322 -14.75 1.70 -10.07
C PRO A 322 -15.84 1.61 -8.98
N PRO A 323 -16.01 2.68 -8.18
CA PRO A 323 -17.09 2.70 -7.20
C PRO A 323 -18.43 2.42 -7.87
N LEU A 324 -19.26 1.66 -7.16
CA LEU A 324 -20.61 1.31 -7.56
C LEU A 324 -21.45 2.55 -7.84
N LEU A 325 -21.31 3.53 -6.94
CA LEU A 325 -21.98 4.82 -6.98
C LEU A 325 -21.00 5.90 -6.53
N THR A 326 -21.06 7.05 -7.21
CA THR A 326 -20.56 8.33 -6.73
C THR A 326 -21.76 9.17 -6.38
N LEU A 327 -21.84 9.65 -5.15
CA LEU A 327 -22.97 10.40 -4.61
C LEU A 327 -22.51 11.79 -4.16
N ASP A 328 -23.36 12.81 -4.29
CA ASP A 328 -23.18 14.10 -3.66
C ASP A 328 -23.96 14.12 -2.33
N PHE A 329 -23.29 14.49 -1.24
CA PHE A 329 -23.82 14.38 0.13
C PHE A 329 -25.10 15.22 0.36
N ILE A 330 -26.11 14.61 0.98
CA ILE A 330 -27.33 15.28 1.45
C ILE A 330 -27.26 15.44 2.98
N PRO A 331 -27.35 16.68 3.52
CA PRO A 331 -27.38 16.92 4.96
C PRO A 331 -28.57 16.27 5.66
N ASP A 332 -28.42 15.96 6.95
CA ASP A 332 -29.47 15.30 7.75
C ASP A 332 -30.79 16.09 7.84
N ASN A 333 -30.75 17.40 7.61
CA ASN A 333 -31.94 18.26 7.59
C ASN A 333 -32.77 18.13 6.32
N ASP A 334 -32.20 17.61 5.23
CA ASP A 334 -32.80 17.56 3.90
C ASP A 334 -33.04 16.11 3.45
N GLN A 335 -33.33 15.21 4.40
CA GLN A 335 -33.49 13.78 4.12
C GLN A 335 -34.58 13.53 3.06
N PRO A 336 -34.29 12.72 2.04
CA PRO A 336 -35.22 12.46 0.94
C PRO A 336 -36.43 11.63 1.40
N GLU A 337 -37.60 11.89 0.80
CA GLU A 337 -38.86 11.21 1.18
C GLU A 337 -38.95 9.77 0.66
N MET A 338 -38.44 9.49 -0.55
CA MET A 338 -38.49 8.15 -1.19
C MET A 338 -37.13 7.72 -1.75
N PRO A 339 -36.08 7.58 -0.91
CA PRO A 339 -34.76 7.21 -1.40
C PRO A 339 -34.67 5.73 -1.74
N LEU A 340 -33.73 5.40 -2.63
CA LEU A 340 -33.25 4.06 -2.76
C LEU A 340 -32.37 3.70 -1.56
N VAL A 341 -32.82 2.75 -0.73
CA VAL A 341 -31.99 2.25 0.38
C VAL A 341 -31.07 1.13 -0.08
N VAL A 342 -29.77 1.33 0.12
CA VAL A 342 -28.70 0.34 0.00
C VAL A 342 -28.20 0.02 1.40
N LYS A 343 -28.47 -1.21 1.86
CA LYS A 343 -28.18 -1.65 3.22
C LYS A 343 -27.20 -2.80 3.24
N VAL A 344 -26.29 -2.75 4.20
CA VAL A 344 -25.40 -3.86 4.59
C VAL A 344 -26.10 -4.75 5.63
N PRO A 345 -26.17 -6.09 5.42
CA PRO A 345 -25.57 -6.88 4.33
C PRO A 345 -26.30 -6.76 2.99
N VAL A 346 -25.51 -6.69 1.91
CA VAL A 346 -26.02 -6.42 0.55
C VAL A 346 -26.60 -7.68 -0.10
N ASN A 347 -27.85 -7.60 -0.56
CA ASN A 347 -28.42 -8.57 -1.49
C ASN A 347 -28.08 -8.17 -2.93
N ARG A 348 -27.07 -8.81 -3.53
CA ARG A 348 -26.52 -8.46 -4.84
C ARG A 348 -27.57 -8.49 -5.96
N ALA A 349 -28.41 -9.52 -6.01
CA ALA A 349 -29.44 -9.65 -7.05
C ALA A 349 -30.45 -8.49 -7.00
N LYS A 350 -30.95 -8.16 -5.80
CA LYS A 350 -31.86 -7.02 -5.60
C LYS A 350 -31.18 -5.69 -5.90
N LEU A 351 -29.92 -5.54 -5.49
CA LEU A 351 -29.16 -4.32 -5.73
C LEU A 351 -28.92 -4.11 -7.23
N LYS A 352 -28.57 -5.16 -7.99
CA LYS A 352 -28.37 -5.09 -9.44
C LYS A 352 -29.59 -4.53 -10.17
N THR A 353 -30.78 -5.05 -9.88
CA THR A 353 -32.04 -4.54 -10.47
C THR A 353 -32.30 -3.08 -10.13
N LYS A 354 -32.01 -2.69 -8.88
CA LYS A 354 -32.16 -1.30 -8.44
C LYS A 354 -31.16 -0.35 -9.12
N LEU A 355 -29.92 -0.78 -9.30
CA LEU A 355 -28.86 0.00 -9.96
C LEU A 355 -29.13 0.23 -11.44
N THR A 356 -29.79 -0.71 -12.13
CA THR A 356 -30.15 -0.52 -13.55
C THR A 356 -31.24 0.53 -13.77
N GLU A 357 -32.02 0.85 -12.74
CA GLU A 357 -33.10 1.84 -12.81
C GLU A 357 -32.66 3.24 -12.36
N LEU A 358 -31.53 3.33 -11.64
CA LEU A 358 -30.97 4.57 -11.10
C LEU A 358 -30.50 5.51 -12.20
N LYS A 359 -30.79 6.80 -12.02
CA LYS A 359 -30.38 7.91 -12.88
C LYS A 359 -29.66 8.98 -12.07
N PHE A 360 -28.98 9.86 -12.80
CA PHE A 360 -28.43 11.08 -12.24
C PHE A 360 -29.51 11.88 -11.50
N GLY A 361 -29.20 12.31 -10.27
CA GLY A 361 -30.10 13.08 -9.42
C GLY A 361 -31.05 12.26 -8.55
N ASP A 362 -31.10 10.93 -8.69
CA ASP A 362 -31.89 10.08 -7.79
C ASP A 362 -31.29 10.06 -6.37
N ASP A 363 -32.14 9.99 -5.36
CA ASP A 363 -31.72 9.96 -3.96
C ASP A 363 -31.40 8.52 -3.49
N VAL A 364 -30.25 8.36 -2.85
CA VAL A 364 -29.77 7.08 -2.30
C VAL A 364 -29.43 7.25 -0.83
N VAL A 365 -29.88 6.29 -0.01
CA VAL A 365 -29.51 6.18 1.41
C VAL A 365 -28.67 4.92 1.62
N LEU A 366 -27.50 5.11 2.21
CA LEU A 366 -26.57 4.06 2.60
C LEU A 366 -26.77 3.73 4.07
N GLU A 367 -26.93 2.45 4.40
CA GLU A 367 -27.04 1.98 5.78
C GLU A 367 -25.94 0.96 6.13
N ASN A 368 -25.27 1.18 7.27
CA ASN A 368 -24.23 0.32 7.83
C ASN A 368 -23.00 0.11 6.94
N PHE A 369 -22.57 1.14 6.20
CA PHE A 369 -21.33 1.11 5.43
C PHE A 369 -20.14 1.53 6.30
N THR A 370 -18.96 1.01 6.02
CA THR A 370 -17.72 1.36 6.74
C THR A 370 -16.86 2.32 5.94
N VAL A 371 -16.33 3.35 6.61
CA VAL A 371 -15.37 4.30 6.05
C VAL A 371 -14.04 3.60 5.78
N GLN A 372 -13.65 3.56 4.50
CA GLN A 372 -12.37 2.99 4.05
C GLN A 372 -11.26 4.04 4.01
N LYS A 373 -11.58 5.26 3.58
CA LYS A 373 -10.66 6.38 3.49
C LYS A 373 -11.42 7.71 3.55
N VAL A 374 -10.84 8.69 4.23
CA VAL A 374 -11.29 10.08 4.23
C VAL A 374 -10.27 10.89 3.42
N ASP A 375 -10.68 11.43 2.28
CA ASP A 375 -9.84 12.30 1.45
C ASP A 375 -10.24 13.75 1.71
N GLN A 376 -9.53 14.38 2.64
CA GLN A 376 -9.80 15.75 3.06
C GLN A 376 -9.54 16.77 1.94
N GLN A 377 -8.52 16.52 1.11
CA GLN A 377 -8.12 17.43 0.04
C GLN A 377 -9.18 17.50 -1.07
N ASN A 378 -9.70 16.35 -1.47
CA ASN A 378 -10.69 16.26 -2.55
C ASN A 378 -12.14 16.32 -2.05
N ASN A 379 -12.35 16.38 -0.73
CA ASN A 379 -13.67 16.35 -0.10
C ASN A 379 -14.47 15.10 -0.49
N ILE A 380 -13.81 13.93 -0.40
CA ILE A 380 -14.37 12.62 -0.77
C ILE A 380 -14.26 11.66 0.41
N LEU A 381 -15.39 11.05 0.76
CA LEU A 381 -15.46 9.92 1.70
C LEU A 381 -15.62 8.62 0.91
N LYS A 382 -14.71 7.67 1.10
CA LYS A 382 -14.77 6.34 0.46
C LYS A 382 -15.34 5.33 1.43
N LEU A 383 -16.44 4.70 1.03
CA LEU A 383 -17.21 3.74 1.82
C LEU A 383 -17.15 2.35 1.16
N ALA A 384 -17.24 1.31 1.97
CA ALA A 384 -17.40 -0.06 1.50
C ALA A 384 -18.17 -0.89 2.54
N VAL A 385 -18.40 -2.16 2.24
CA VAL A 385 -19.19 -3.05 3.09
C VAL A 385 -18.57 -3.28 4.48
N GLY A 386 -17.24 -3.33 4.60
CA GLY A 386 -16.54 -3.36 5.89
C GLY A 386 -16.62 -4.65 6.71
N PHE A 387 -17.39 -5.66 6.27
CA PHE A 387 -17.48 -6.98 6.92
C PHE A 387 -17.08 -8.12 5.97
N GLY A 388 -16.71 -9.28 6.52
CA GLY A 388 -16.35 -10.48 5.76
C GLY A 388 -14.83 -10.73 5.67
N SER A 389 -14.40 -11.48 4.64
CA SER A 389 -12.98 -11.66 4.34
C SER A 389 -12.31 -10.33 3.95
N GLU A 390 -10.97 -10.27 3.93
CA GLU A 390 -10.24 -9.02 3.61
C GLU A 390 -10.65 -8.40 2.25
N ALA A 391 -10.99 -9.22 1.26
CA ALA A 391 -11.50 -8.74 -0.02
C ALA A 391 -12.98 -8.31 0.06
N ASP A 392 -13.83 -9.06 0.78
CA ASP A 392 -15.25 -8.73 0.98
C ASP A 392 -15.42 -7.35 1.64
N LYS A 393 -14.57 -7.03 2.62
CA LYS A 393 -14.59 -5.73 3.33
C LYS A 393 -14.47 -4.53 2.38
N ARG A 394 -13.83 -4.72 1.22
CA ARG A 394 -13.54 -3.69 0.21
C ARG A 394 -14.52 -3.70 -0.97
N ALA A 395 -15.46 -4.66 -1.00
CA ALA A 395 -16.46 -4.75 -2.07
C ALA A 395 -17.54 -3.66 -1.94
N TYR A 396 -18.26 -3.43 -3.04
CA TYR A 396 -19.32 -2.41 -3.18
C TYR A 396 -18.84 -1.02 -2.74
N LYS A 397 -17.70 -0.60 -3.30
CA LYS A 397 -17.13 0.73 -3.05
C LYS A 397 -18.13 1.82 -3.41
N ILE A 398 -18.29 2.80 -2.54
CA ILE A 398 -19.12 4.00 -2.79
C ILE A 398 -18.27 5.22 -2.48
N GLU A 399 -18.35 6.25 -3.33
CA GLU A 399 -17.70 7.53 -3.09
C GLU A 399 -18.75 8.59 -2.79
N MET A 400 -18.60 9.30 -1.68
CA MET A 400 -19.46 10.39 -1.26
C MET A 400 -18.69 11.71 -1.35
N ARG A 401 -19.17 12.66 -2.15
CA ARG A 401 -18.57 13.97 -2.39
C ARG A 401 -19.24 15.02 -1.51
N GLY A 402 -18.49 16.04 -1.09
CA GLY A 402 -19.08 17.21 -0.42
C GLY A 402 -19.21 17.11 1.10
N VAL A 403 -18.66 16.07 1.72
CA VAL A 403 -18.90 15.73 3.14
C VAL A 403 -18.28 16.74 4.13
N ASN A 404 -17.10 17.28 3.85
CA ASN A 404 -16.30 18.12 4.74
C ASN A 404 -16.92 19.52 5.00
N GLY A 405 -17.97 19.90 4.27
CA GLY A 405 -18.66 21.18 4.46
C GLY A 405 -19.59 21.20 5.68
N HIS A 406 -19.77 20.06 6.36
CA HIS A 406 -20.75 19.88 7.44
C HIS A 406 -20.07 19.46 8.75
N SER A 407 -20.71 19.75 9.89
CA SER A 407 -20.18 19.62 11.25
C SER A 407 -19.88 18.17 11.73
N LYS A 408 -19.88 17.18 10.83
CA LYS A 408 -19.71 15.76 11.14
C LYS A 408 -18.36 15.27 10.62
N SER A 409 -17.43 15.02 11.54
CA SER A 409 -16.14 14.39 11.23
C SER A 409 -16.32 12.88 11.09
N PHE A 410 -15.73 12.30 10.04
CA PHE A 410 -15.70 10.86 9.82
C PHE A 410 -14.29 10.32 10.04
N TYR A 411 -14.18 9.08 10.53
CA TYR A 411 -12.90 8.42 10.77
C TYR A 411 -12.81 7.09 10.01
N ARG A 412 -11.60 6.71 9.60
CA ARG A 412 -11.37 5.41 8.96
C ARG A 412 -11.78 4.27 9.89
N GLY A 413 -12.51 3.28 9.37
CA GLY A 413 -13.05 2.16 10.12
C GLY A 413 -14.39 2.44 10.82
N GLU A 414 -14.86 3.69 10.84
CA GLU A 414 -16.18 4.05 11.37
C GLU A 414 -17.29 3.36 10.55
N VAL A 415 -18.27 2.79 11.24
CA VAL A 415 -19.50 2.28 10.63
C VAL A 415 -20.51 3.42 10.61
N VAL A 416 -20.89 3.85 9.42
CA VAL A 416 -21.90 4.88 9.19
C VAL A 416 -23.27 4.21 9.21
N GLU A 417 -24.05 4.46 10.25
CA GLU A 417 -25.39 3.88 10.41
C GLU A 417 -26.31 4.29 9.26
N ARG A 418 -26.26 5.57 8.87
CA ARG A 418 -27.07 6.14 7.79
C ARG A 418 -26.37 7.34 7.14
N LEU A 419 -26.34 7.36 5.82
CA LEU A 419 -25.80 8.48 5.03
C LEU A 419 -26.64 8.66 3.76
N ALA A 420 -27.08 9.88 3.46
CA ALA A 420 -27.86 10.18 2.26
C ALA A 420 -27.01 10.91 1.21
N GLY A 421 -27.29 10.67 -0.07
CA GLY A 421 -26.66 11.37 -1.18
C GLY A 421 -27.45 11.27 -2.48
N THR A 422 -27.30 12.25 -3.37
CA THR A 422 -27.86 12.24 -4.72
C THR A 422 -26.89 11.56 -5.69
N VAL A 423 -27.38 10.79 -6.65
CA VAL A 423 -26.52 10.12 -7.64
C VAL A 423 -25.85 11.11 -8.55
N TRP A 424 -24.51 11.12 -8.51
CA TRP A 424 -23.67 11.81 -9.49
C TRP A 424 -23.29 10.91 -10.67
N LYS A 425 -22.78 9.70 -10.39
CA LYS A 425 -22.42 8.70 -11.42
C LYS A 425 -22.57 7.29 -10.89
N THR A 426 -22.98 6.37 -11.76
CA THR A 426 -22.93 4.93 -11.50
C THR A 426 -21.60 4.32 -11.97
N ARG A 427 -21.30 3.10 -11.53
CA ARG A 427 -20.16 2.33 -12.06
C ARG A 427 -20.23 2.19 -13.58
N ALA A 428 -21.42 1.99 -14.14
CA ALA A 428 -21.61 1.87 -15.59
C ALA A 428 -21.19 3.16 -16.30
N ASP A 429 -21.58 4.33 -15.77
CA ASP A 429 -21.17 5.62 -16.32
C ASP A 429 -19.65 5.81 -16.24
N LEU A 430 -19.04 5.50 -15.09
CA LEU A 430 -17.59 5.62 -14.89
C LEU A 430 -16.79 4.71 -15.82
N MET A 431 -17.28 3.49 -16.04
CA MET A 431 -16.66 2.53 -16.95
C MET A 431 -16.82 2.96 -18.41
N LEU A 432 -18.00 3.45 -18.79
CA LEU A 432 -18.25 3.98 -20.13
C LEU A 432 -17.35 5.20 -20.43
N ASP A 433 -17.22 6.11 -19.48
CA ASP A 433 -16.29 7.25 -19.59
C ASP A 433 -14.85 6.78 -19.74
N ALA A 434 -14.42 5.79 -18.94
CA ALA A 434 -13.07 5.24 -19.05
C ALA A 434 -12.79 4.55 -20.40
N VAL A 435 -13.81 3.94 -21.02
CA VAL A 435 -13.71 3.39 -22.39
C VAL A 435 -13.68 4.51 -23.43
N ARG A 436 -14.48 5.56 -23.28
CA ARG A 436 -14.45 6.75 -24.15
C ARG A 436 -13.10 7.45 -24.13
N ASP A 437 -12.46 7.51 -22.96
CA ASP A 437 -11.09 8.03 -22.79
C ASP A 437 -10.01 7.20 -23.52
N LEU A 438 -10.36 6.02 -24.05
CA LEU A 438 -9.50 5.23 -24.93
C LEU A 438 -9.64 5.63 -26.39
N GLU A 439 -10.59 6.51 -26.73
CA GLU A 439 -10.96 6.90 -28.10
C GLU A 439 -11.14 5.65 -28.99
N PRO A 440 -12.12 4.79 -28.69
CA PRO A 440 -12.28 3.52 -29.39
C PRO A 440 -12.63 3.74 -30.86
N ASP A 441 -12.07 2.90 -31.73
CA ASP A 441 -12.42 2.79 -33.16
C ASP A 441 -13.67 1.92 -33.39
N PHE A 442 -14.46 1.69 -32.34
CA PHE A 442 -15.70 0.92 -32.31
C PHE A 442 -16.70 1.61 -31.36
N GLU A 443 -17.99 1.28 -31.49
CA GLU A 443 -19.01 1.81 -30.59
C GLU A 443 -18.95 1.10 -29.24
N PRO A 444 -18.86 1.82 -28.10
CA PRO A 444 -18.79 1.21 -26.76
C PRO A 444 -19.97 0.30 -26.40
N ASP A 445 -21.12 0.51 -27.04
CA ASP A 445 -22.35 -0.27 -26.83
C ASP A 445 -22.42 -1.53 -27.71
N ASP A 446 -21.46 -1.72 -28.64
CA ASP A 446 -21.40 -2.91 -29.46
C ASP A 446 -21.12 -4.14 -28.60
N ARG A 447 -21.84 -5.24 -28.88
CA ARG A 447 -21.63 -6.50 -28.17
C ARG A 447 -20.27 -7.13 -28.44
N TRP A 448 -19.69 -6.83 -29.59
CA TRP A 448 -18.50 -7.47 -30.10
C TRP A 448 -17.50 -6.45 -30.62
N ILE A 449 -16.22 -6.71 -30.35
CA ILE A 449 -15.10 -5.93 -30.86
C ILE A 449 -14.43 -6.77 -31.95
N SER A 450 -14.40 -6.25 -33.17
CA SER A 450 -13.86 -6.96 -34.34
C SER A 450 -12.33 -7.03 -34.28
N LEU A 451 -11.76 -8.23 -34.42
CA LEU A 451 -10.33 -8.49 -34.52
C LEU A 451 -10.06 -9.29 -35.80
N ASP A 452 -10.01 -8.60 -36.94
CA ASP A 452 -10.10 -9.19 -38.29
C ASP A 452 -11.34 -10.10 -38.43
N GLU A 453 -11.14 -11.40 -38.60
CA GLU A 453 -12.21 -12.40 -38.71
C GLU A 453 -12.78 -12.84 -37.35
N MET A 454 -12.11 -12.49 -36.24
CA MET A 454 -12.55 -12.84 -34.88
C MET A 454 -13.43 -11.75 -34.27
N GLN A 455 -14.38 -12.16 -33.42
CA GLN A 455 -15.24 -11.26 -32.67
C GLN A 455 -15.01 -11.47 -31.18
N LEU A 456 -14.40 -10.48 -30.53
CA LEU A 456 -14.14 -10.52 -29.09
C LEU A 456 -15.35 -9.96 -28.32
N PRO A 457 -15.83 -10.60 -27.23
CA PRO A 457 -16.88 -10.05 -26.40
C PRO A 457 -16.47 -8.70 -25.82
N ASN A 458 -17.37 -7.72 -25.84
CA ASN A 458 -17.11 -6.42 -25.22
C ASN A 458 -17.06 -6.54 -23.67
N PRO A 459 -15.91 -6.24 -23.01
CA PRO A 459 -15.77 -6.34 -21.57
C PRO A 459 -16.71 -5.42 -20.78
N LEU A 460 -17.03 -4.25 -21.34
CA LEU A 460 -17.91 -3.25 -20.72
C LEU A 460 -19.32 -3.81 -20.48
N LEU A 461 -19.77 -4.71 -21.36
CA LEU A 461 -21.10 -5.34 -21.26
C LEU A 461 -21.05 -6.68 -20.49
N ALA A 462 -19.87 -7.28 -20.35
CA ALA A 462 -19.72 -8.62 -19.79
C ALA A 462 -19.33 -8.65 -18.30
N TYR A 463 -18.69 -7.60 -17.78
CA TYR A 463 -18.02 -7.67 -16.46
C TYR A 463 -18.97 -7.95 -15.28
N GLU A 464 -20.19 -7.42 -15.27
CA GLU A 464 -21.15 -7.70 -14.19
C GLU A 464 -21.51 -9.20 -14.14
N ASN A 465 -21.69 -9.83 -15.30
CA ASN A 465 -21.94 -11.26 -15.38
C ASN A 465 -20.70 -12.08 -14.99
N LEU A 466 -19.48 -11.56 -15.20
CA LEU A 466 -18.27 -12.19 -14.68
C LEU A 466 -18.21 -12.16 -13.16
N LEU A 467 -18.57 -11.03 -12.54
CA LEU A 467 -18.59 -10.87 -11.08
C LEU A 467 -19.60 -11.82 -10.40
N ASP A 468 -20.68 -12.17 -11.08
CA ASP A 468 -21.72 -13.08 -10.57
C ASP A 468 -21.32 -14.57 -10.63
N ARG A 469 -20.28 -14.92 -11.41
CA ARG A 469 -19.86 -16.31 -11.62
C ARG A 469 -19.25 -16.93 -10.35
N HIS A 470 -19.48 -18.23 -10.19
CA HIS A 470 -18.75 -19.04 -9.23
C HIS A 470 -17.48 -19.60 -9.86
N ILE A 471 -16.38 -19.55 -9.11
CA ILE A 471 -15.08 -20.08 -9.49
C ILE A 471 -14.78 -21.27 -8.57
N ASN A 472 -14.54 -22.43 -9.16
CA ASN A 472 -13.92 -23.56 -8.49
C ASN A 472 -12.41 -23.40 -8.64
N GLY A 473 -11.81 -22.64 -7.73
CA GLY A 473 -10.40 -22.28 -7.82
C GLY A 473 -9.64 -22.64 -6.56
N SER A 474 -8.56 -21.90 -6.35
CA SER A 474 -7.63 -22.12 -5.25
C SER A 474 -7.42 -20.85 -4.42
N MET A 475 -7.24 -21.02 -3.11
CA MET A 475 -6.82 -19.94 -2.22
C MET A 475 -5.44 -20.25 -1.66
N SER A 476 -4.58 -19.25 -1.63
CA SER A 476 -3.28 -19.31 -0.97
C SER A 476 -2.96 -17.94 -0.39
N LYS A 477 -1.80 -17.83 0.27
CA LYS A 477 -1.19 -16.53 0.51
C LYS A 477 -0.83 -15.90 -0.84
N ILE A 478 -1.16 -14.62 -0.98
CA ILE A 478 -0.89 -13.82 -2.17
C ILE A 478 -0.32 -12.46 -1.77
N HIS A 479 0.47 -11.86 -2.65
CA HIS A 479 0.94 -10.48 -2.50
C HIS A 479 -0.24 -9.50 -2.51
N GLY A 480 -1.22 -9.73 -3.39
CA GLY A 480 -2.43 -8.92 -3.53
C GLY A 480 -2.25 -7.63 -4.33
N ASP A 481 -1.02 -7.34 -4.79
CA ASP A 481 -0.68 -6.25 -5.71
C ASP A 481 0.65 -6.53 -6.43
N LEU A 482 0.82 -7.76 -6.95
CA LEU A 482 2.06 -8.17 -7.60
C LEU A 482 2.16 -7.56 -9.01
N HIS A 483 2.99 -6.54 -9.16
CA HIS A 483 3.31 -5.91 -10.45
C HIS A 483 4.82 -5.65 -10.56
N LEU A 484 5.31 -5.24 -11.74
CA LEU A 484 6.76 -5.10 -12.01
C LEU A 484 7.48 -4.10 -11.10
N GLY A 485 6.75 -3.18 -10.46
CA GLY A 485 7.30 -2.18 -9.53
C GLY A 485 7.50 -2.72 -8.12
N ASN A 486 6.77 -3.78 -7.74
CA ASN A 486 6.83 -4.41 -6.42
C ASN A 486 7.79 -5.60 -6.38
N ILE A 487 8.52 -5.85 -7.48
CA ILE A 487 9.55 -6.88 -7.60
C ILE A 487 10.89 -6.16 -7.81
N LEU A 488 11.79 -6.28 -6.84
CA LEU A 488 13.14 -5.76 -6.91
C LEU A 488 14.12 -6.84 -7.36
N VAL A 489 15.05 -6.47 -8.21
CA VAL A 489 16.12 -7.32 -8.73
C VAL A 489 17.46 -6.75 -8.33
N GLY A 490 18.23 -7.55 -7.59
CA GLY A 490 19.57 -7.21 -7.15
C GLY A 490 20.68 -7.81 -7.96
N PRO A 491 21.92 -7.66 -7.47
CA PRO A 491 23.08 -8.37 -7.98
C PRO A 491 22.81 -9.89 -8.06
N ASN A 492 23.38 -10.53 -9.08
CA ASN A 492 23.22 -11.96 -9.35
C ASN A 492 21.75 -12.43 -9.54
N ASN A 493 20.86 -11.55 -9.99
CA ASN A 493 19.44 -11.82 -10.21
C ASN A 493 18.65 -12.21 -8.93
N SER A 494 19.15 -11.82 -7.76
CA SER A 494 18.41 -11.97 -6.50
C SER A 494 17.10 -11.18 -6.53
N ILE A 495 16.00 -11.76 -6.01
CA ILE A 495 14.68 -11.16 -6.04
C ILE A 495 14.16 -10.83 -4.64
N TRP A 496 13.56 -9.64 -4.51
CA TRP A 496 12.83 -9.23 -3.33
C TRP A 496 11.45 -8.70 -3.68
N LEU A 497 10.48 -8.96 -2.82
CA LEU A 497 9.14 -8.39 -2.89
C LEU A 497 9.04 -7.24 -1.88
N ILE A 498 8.35 -6.17 -2.27
CA ILE A 498 8.07 -4.99 -1.45
C ILE A 498 6.60 -4.59 -1.60
N ASP A 499 6.10 -3.69 -0.74
CA ASP A 499 4.71 -3.23 -0.75
C ASP A 499 3.69 -4.34 -0.38
N PHE A 500 3.78 -4.82 0.86
CA PHE A 500 2.90 -5.87 1.39
C PHE A 500 1.54 -5.31 1.89
N GLY A 501 1.19 -4.07 1.54
CA GLY A 501 -0.04 -3.40 1.98
C GLY A 501 -1.33 -4.09 1.52
N HIS A 502 -1.23 -5.00 0.56
CA HIS A 502 -2.33 -5.81 0.03
C HIS A 502 -2.21 -7.31 0.32
N THR A 503 -1.18 -7.74 1.05
CA THR A 503 -0.93 -9.17 1.31
C THR A 503 -2.01 -9.76 2.20
N ARG A 504 -2.51 -10.92 1.79
CA ARG A 504 -3.63 -11.63 2.43
C ARG A 504 -3.71 -13.08 1.93
N ASP A 505 -4.63 -13.85 2.50
CA ASP A 505 -5.16 -15.03 1.84
C ASP A 505 -6.13 -14.58 0.73
N GLY A 506 -5.97 -15.11 -0.48
CA GLY A 506 -6.75 -14.73 -1.65
C GLY A 506 -6.65 -15.75 -2.77
N HIS A 507 -7.32 -15.48 -3.88
CA HIS A 507 -7.29 -16.38 -5.03
C HIS A 507 -5.85 -16.52 -5.55
N THR A 508 -5.30 -17.74 -5.55
CA THR A 508 -3.89 -18.01 -5.86
C THR A 508 -3.41 -17.40 -7.19
N LEU A 509 -4.27 -17.39 -8.21
CA LEU A 509 -3.92 -16.87 -9.53
C LEU A 509 -4.01 -15.34 -9.66
N PHE A 510 -4.48 -14.65 -8.62
CA PHE A 510 -4.66 -13.20 -8.62
C PHE A 510 -3.34 -12.44 -8.88
N ASP A 511 -2.27 -12.84 -8.21
CA ASP A 511 -0.94 -12.23 -8.36
C ASP A 511 -0.44 -12.36 -9.80
N TRP A 512 -0.59 -13.55 -10.39
CA TRP A 512 -0.13 -13.82 -11.75
C TRP A 512 -0.96 -13.09 -12.81
N ALA A 513 -2.27 -12.94 -12.60
CA ALA A 513 -3.11 -12.12 -13.47
C ALA A 513 -2.69 -10.64 -13.42
N THR A 514 -2.41 -10.12 -12.22
CA THR A 514 -1.95 -8.73 -12.03
C THR A 514 -0.57 -8.50 -12.65
N LEU A 515 0.32 -9.48 -12.53
CA LEU A 515 1.65 -9.43 -13.13
C LEU A 515 1.59 -9.47 -14.67
N GLU A 516 0.74 -10.32 -15.26
CA GLU A 516 0.52 -10.35 -16.72
C GLU A 516 -0.01 -8.99 -17.23
N VAL A 517 -0.93 -8.37 -16.49
CA VAL A 517 -1.45 -7.03 -16.76
C VAL A 517 -0.33 -5.98 -16.73
N SER A 518 0.55 -5.99 -15.74
CA SER A 518 1.68 -5.06 -15.68
C SER A 518 2.70 -5.30 -16.80
N LEU A 519 2.96 -6.56 -17.16
CA LEU A 519 3.84 -6.92 -18.29
C LEU A 519 3.35 -6.37 -19.62
N LEU A 520 2.07 -6.58 -19.94
CA LEU A 520 1.51 -6.12 -21.20
C LEU A 520 1.24 -4.61 -21.20
N GLY A 521 0.65 -4.08 -20.13
CA GLY A 521 0.29 -2.67 -20.04
C GLY A 521 1.50 -1.74 -19.88
N ASP A 522 2.44 -2.07 -18.99
CA ASP A 522 3.58 -1.19 -18.69
C ASP A 522 4.83 -1.53 -19.52
N ALA A 523 5.22 -2.81 -19.59
CA ALA A 523 6.49 -3.18 -20.21
C ALA A 523 6.39 -3.28 -21.73
N LEU A 524 5.35 -3.91 -22.28
CA LEU A 524 5.16 -3.99 -23.73
C LEU A 524 4.77 -2.64 -24.32
N MET A 525 3.64 -2.08 -23.88
CA MET A 525 3.06 -0.92 -24.57
C MET A 525 3.80 0.40 -24.30
N SER A 526 4.85 0.39 -23.47
CA SER A 526 5.78 1.52 -23.39
C SER A 526 6.76 1.59 -24.57
N THR A 527 6.83 0.54 -25.40
CA THR A 527 7.77 0.47 -26.54
C THR A 527 7.09 0.56 -27.90
N PHE A 528 5.76 0.63 -27.93
CA PHE A 528 4.96 0.74 -29.16
C PHE A 528 4.21 2.08 -29.19
N ASP A 529 3.70 2.43 -30.37
CA ASP A 529 2.69 3.48 -30.48
C ASP A 529 1.39 3.07 -29.75
N SER A 530 0.51 4.04 -29.58
CA SER A 530 -0.76 3.83 -28.89
C SER A 530 -1.89 3.42 -29.83
N GLU A 531 -1.66 3.20 -31.12
CA GLU A 531 -2.73 2.97 -32.11
C GLU A 531 -3.48 1.66 -31.88
N TRP A 532 -4.79 1.66 -32.14
CA TRP A 532 -5.62 0.45 -32.03
C TRP A 532 -5.14 -0.68 -32.94
N ALA A 533 -4.62 -0.38 -34.13
CA ALA A 533 -4.08 -1.38 -35.05
C ALA A 533 -2.90 -2.16 -34.43
N THR A 534 -1.98 -1.45 -33.77
CA THR A 534 -0.83 -2.05 -33.09
C THR A 534 -1.27 -2.94 -31.93
N VAL A 535 -2.19 -2.44 -31.10
CA VAL A 535 -2.76 -3.19 -29.98
C VAL A 535 -3.48 -4.45 -30.45
N ARG A 536 -4.29 -4.34 -31.52
CA ARG A 536 -5.00 -5.48 -32.14
C ARG A 536 -4.00 -6.54 -32.62
N ASN A 537 -2.91 -6.16 -33.27
CA ASN A 537 -1.89 -7.11 -33.71
C ASN A 537 -1.23 -7.86 -32.53
N VAL A 538 -0.91 -7.16 -31.44
CA VAL A 538 -0.40 -7.80 -30.21
C VAL A 538 -1.40 -8.84 -29.68
N VAL A 539 -2.69 -8.50 -29.62
CA VAL A 539 -3.74 -9.43 -29.16
C VAL A 539 -3.87 -10.63 -30.09
N LYS A 540 -3.75 -10.45 -31.41
CA LYS A 540 -3.72 -11.58 -32.38
C LYS A 540 -2.56 -12.52 -32.07
N TYR A 541 -1.37 -11.99 -31.78
CA TYR A 541 -0.22 -12.82 -31.42
C TYR A 541 -0.43 -13.58 -30.11
N LEU A 542 -1.08 -12.98 -29.12
CA LEU A 542 -1.45 -13.69 -27.88
C LEU A 542 -2.45 -14.82 -28.13
N VAL A 543 -3.47 -14.60 -28.98
CA VAL A 543 -4.45 -15.64 -29.35
C VAL A 543 -3.80 -16.75 -30.16
N ALA A 544 -2.90 -16.41 -31.09
CA ALA A 544 -2.14 -17.39 -31.88
C ALA A 544 -1.25 -18.24 -30.98
N MET A 545 -0.53 -17.61 -30.03
CA MET A 545 0.29 -18.28 -29.02
C MET A 545 -0.53 -19.28 -28.19
N GLU A 546 -1.72 -18.88 -27.72
CA GLU A 546 -2.62 -19.76 -26.96
C GLU A 546 -3.14 -20.94 -27.76
N SER A 547 -3.33 -20.73 -29.06
CA SER A 547 -3.84 -21.74 -29.98
C SER A 547 -2.73 -22.60 -30.59
N GLY A 548 -1.47 -22.42 -30.19
CA GLY A 548 -0.31 -23.14 -30.72
C GLY A 548 0.04 -22.83 -32.19
N HIS A 549 -0.49 -21.74 -32.75
CA HIS A 549 -0.21 -21.32 -34.13
C HIS A 549 1.11 -20.53 -34.21
N ALA A 550 1.69 -20.50 -35.41
CA ALA A 550 2.88 -19.69 -35.68
C ALA A 550 2.57 -18.19 -35.53
N ILE A 551 3.53 -17.45 -34.99
CA ILE A 551 3.44 -16.00 -34.78
C ILE A 551 4.23 -15.33 -35.91
N ASP A 552 3.66 -15.33 -37.11
CA ASP A 552 4.33 -14.79 -38.29
C ASP A 552 4.29 -13.25 -38.29
N GLY A 553 5.42 -12.61 -38.60
CA GLY A 553 5.53 -11.16 -38.75
C GLY A 553 5.64 -10.36 -37.44
N ALA A 554 5.70 -11.00 -36.28
CA ALA A 554 5.99 -10.32 -35.01
C ALA A 554 7.45 -9.81 -35.00
N SER A 555 7.67 -8.62 -34.43
CA SER A 555 9.02 -8.12 -34.20
C SER A 555 9.75 -9.01 -33.19
N GLU A 556 11.09 -8.94 -33.18
CA GLU A 556 11.92 -9.65 -32.20
C GLU A 556 11.51 -9.30 -30.76
N GLN A 557 11.19 -8.02 -30.51
CA GLN A 557 10.77 -7.52 -29.22
C GLN A 557 9.43 -8.09 -28.74
N ILE A 558 8.42 -8.16 -29.63
CA ILE A 558 7.13 -8.81 -29.35
C ILE A 558 7.36 -10.29 -29.05
N THR A 559 8.15 -10.97 -29.88
CA THR A 559 8.45 -12.40 -29.74
C THR A 559 9.10 -12.72 -28.40
N MET A 560 10.08 -11.91 -27.97
CA MET A 560 10.72 -12.08 -26.66
C MET A 560 9.75 -11.89 -25.50
N LEU A 561 8.88 -10.87 -25.54
CA LEU A 561 7.92 -10.64 -24.46
C LEU A 561 6.85 -11.74 -24.41
N LEU A 562 6.37 -12.23 -25.57
CA LEU A 562 5.49 -13.39 -25.61
C LEU A 562 6.14 -14.63 -24.98
N GLY A 563 7.47 -14.76 -25.09
CA GLY A 563 8.25 -15.73 -24.33
C GLY A 563 8.12 -15.56 -22.81
N SER A 564 8.17 -14.32 -22.30
CA SER A 564 7.94 -14.02 -20.87
C SER A 564 6.50 -14.32 -20.44
N ILE A 565 5.50 -14.01 -21.28
CA ILE A 565 4.10 -14.35 -21.02
C ILE A 565 3.90 -15.87 -20.99
N LYS A 566 4.53 -16.61 -21.91
CA LYS A 566 4.50 -18.07 -21.93
C LYS A 566 5.09 -18.66 -20.64
N ALA A 567 6.21 -18.12 -20.17
CA ALA A 567 6.81 -18.51 -18.89
C ALA A 567 5.88 -18.25 -17.70
N LEU A 568 5.26 -17.06 -17.65
CA LEU A 568 4.24 -16.73 -16.64
C LEU A 568 3.06 -17.71 -16.69
N ARG A 569 2.55 -18.03 -17.89
CA ARG A 569 1.45 -18.98 -18.05
C ARG A 569 1.84 -20.42 -17.71
N ASN A 570 3.11 -20.81 -17.81
CA ASN A 570 3.58 -22.09 -17.25
C ASN A 570 3.45 -22.12 -15.72
N ILE A 571 3.82 -21.02 -15.04
CA ILE A 571 3.64 -20.87 -13.59
C ILE A 571 2.15 -20.94 -13.23
N VAL A 572 1.29 -20.25 -14.00
CA VAL A 572 -0.17 -20.31 -13.82
C VAL A 572 -0.67 -21.74 -13.94
N ARG A 573 -0.22 -22.50 -14.95
CA ARG A 573 -0.60 -23.91 -15.14
C ARG A 573 -0.28 -24.76 -13.91
N GLU A 574 0.89 -24.57 -13.29
CA GLU A 574 1.24 -25.24 -12.03
C GLU A 574 0.39 -24.77 -10.83
N CYS A 575 -0.14 -23.55 -10.87
CA CYS A 575 -0.92 -22.96 -9.80
C CYS A 575 -2.44 -23.24 -9.92
N LEU A 576 -2.94 -23.67 -11.08
CA LEU A 576 -4.36 -24.03 -11.28
C LEU A 576 -4.87 -25.01 -10.21
N SER A 577 -6.11 -24.82 -9.74
CA SER A 577 -6.76 -25.74 -8.79
C SER A 577 -7.15 -27.06 -9.44
N THR A 578 -7.51 -27.04 -10.72
CA THR A 578 -7.81 -28.22 -11.52
C THR A 578 -6.94 -28.14 -12.77
N GLU A 579 -6.23 -29.24 -13.06
CA GLU A 579 -5.33 -29.32 -14.21
C GLU A 579 -6.06 -28.90 -15.49
N ASP A 580 -5.44 -28.00 -16.25
CA ASP A 580 -5.95 -27.41 -17.49
C ASP A 580 -7.32 -26.71 -17.42
N ASN A 581 -7.85 -26.44 -16.22
CA ASN A 581 -9.06 -25.61 -16.06
C ASN A 581 -8.74 -24.11 -16.09
N TRP A 582 -8.43 -23.59 -17.27
CA TRP A 582 -8.07 -22.18 -17.48
C TRP A 582 -9.20 -21.18 -17.19
N TYR A 583 -10.44 -21.65 -17.00
CA TYR A 583 -11.56 -20.82 -16.58
C TYR A 583 -11.26 -20.04 -15.30
N GLU A 584 -10.57 -20.68 -14.33
CA GLU A 584 -10.12 -20.06 -13.09
C GLU A 584 -9.25 -18.82 -13.35
N TYR A 585 -8.28 -18.96 -14.26
CA TYR A 585 -7.35 -17.89 -14.59
C TYR A 585 -7.98 -16.77 -15.42
N TYR A 586 -8.75 -17.11 -16.45
CA TYR A 586 -9.27 -16.08 -17.37
C TYR A 586 -10.28 -15.14 -16.74
N ILE A 587 -11.05 -15.56 -15.73
CA ILE A 587 -11.89 -14.62 -14.96
C ILE A 587 -11.02 -13.61 -14.21
N ALA A 588 -9.96 -14.09 -13.55
CA ALA A 588 -9.01 -13.22 -12.87
C ALA A 588 -8.37 -12.23 -13.85
N LEU A 589 -7.89 -12.75 -14.99
CA LEU A 589 -7.25 -11.97 -16.03
C LEU A 589 -8.17 -10.91 -16.63
N ALA A 590 -9.42 -11.28 -16.95
CA ALA A 590 -10.41 -10.37 -17.51
C ALA A 590 -10.70 -9.20 -16.57
N LEU A 591 -10.92 -9.47 -15.28
CA LEU A 591 -11.26 -8.44 -14.28
C LEU A 591 -10.04 -7.58 -13.90
N CYS A 592 -8.85 -8.19 -13.75
CA CYS A 592 -7.61 -7.44 -13.50
C CYS A 592 -7.24 -6.53 -14.68
N ALA A 593 -7.36 -7.02 -15.92
CA ALA A 593 -7.09 -6.22 -17.11
C ALA A 593 -8.11 -5.09 -17.26
N LEU A 594 -9.39 -5.37 -17.03
CA LEU A 594 -10.45 -4.36 -17.13
C LEU A 594 -10.26 -3.20 -16.15
N ARG A 595 -9.75 -3.46 -14.93
CA ARG A 595 -9.37 -2.41 -13.97
C ARG A 595 -8.41 -1.39 -14.59
N GLY A 596 -7.47 -1.85 -15.41
CA GLY A 596 -6.37 -1.04 -15.93
C GLY A 596 -6.78 0.14 -16.81
N ILE A 597 -7.98 0.11 -17.42
CA ILE A 597 -8.46 1.22 -18.26
C ILE A 597 -8.67 2.52 -17.46
N THR A 598 -8.77 2.40 -16.13
CA THR A 598 -8.98 3.52 -15.21
C THR A 598 -7.67 4.15 -14.73
N TRP A 599 -6.51 3.56 -15.04
CA TRP A 599 -5.21 4.01 -14.54
C TRP A 599 -4.64 5.15 -15.38
N LYS A 600 -4.91 6.39 -14.97
CA LYS A 600 -4.44 7.60 -15.69
C LYS A 600 -2.92 7.73 -15.82
N THR A 601 -2.14 7.05 -14.97
CA THR A 601 -0.67 7.03 -15.03
C THR A 601 -0.12 6.07 -16.09
N MET A 602 -0.94 5.17 -16.61
CA MET A 602 -0.56 4.24 -17.68
C MET A 602 -0.71 4.92 -19.04
N SER A 603 0.16 4.57 -19.99
CA SER A 603 0.08 5.08 -21.36
C SER A 603 -1.27 4.73 -22.01
N LEU A 604 -1.70 5.55 -22.97
CA LEU A 604 -2.93 5.29 -23.73
C LEU A 604 -2.89 3.92 -24.41
N GLY A 605 -1.78 3.57 -25.06
CA GLY A 605 -1.55 2.25 -25.64
C GLY A 605 -1.65 1.11 -24.62
N GLY A 606 -1.11 1.29 -23.41
CA GLY A 606 -1.24 0.34 -22.30
C GLY A 606 -2.69 0.11 -21.90
N ARG A 607 -3.46 1.20 -21.71
CA ARG A 607 -4.89 1.10 -21.36
C ARG A 607 -5.73 0.45 -22.47
N ARG A 608 -5.47 0.77 -23.74
CA ARG A 608 -6.09 0.11 -24.92
C ARG A 608 -5.79 -1.40 -24.93
N MET A 609 -4.53 -1.77 -24.66
CA MET A 609 -4.10 -3.16 -24.57
C MET A 609 -4.83 -3.93 -23.48
N LEU A 610 -4.97 -3.36 -22.29
CA LEU A 610 -5.66 -4.02 -21.19
C LEU A 610 -7.16 -4.21 -21.45
N TYR A 611 -7.79 -3.28 -22.18
CA TYR A 611 -9.18 -3.45 -22.60
C TYR A 611 -9.35 -4.63 -23.56
N LEU A 612 -8.54 -4.74 -24.62
CA LEU A 612 -8.62 -5.89 -25.53
C LEU A 612 -8.14 -7.19 -24.89
N MET A 613 -7.19 -7.13 -23.96
CA MET A 613 -6.75 -8.28 -23.17
C MET A 613 -7.90 -8.84 -22.32
N SER A 614 -8.72 -7.96 -21.72
CA SER A 614 -9.94 -8.36 -21.03
C SER A 614 -10.91 -9.06 -21.99
N ALA A 615 -11.13 -8.48 -23.19
CA ALA A 615 -11.99 -9.05 -24.22
C ALA A 615 -11.50 -10.43 -24.68
N MET A 616 -10.19 -10.57 -24.89
CA MET A 616 -9.52 -11.83 -25.23
C MET A 616 -9.65 -12.88 -24.11
N ALA A 617 -9.47 -12.50 -22.85
CA ALA A 617 -9.63 -13.42 -21.73
C ALA A 617 -11.06 -13.98 -21.65
N ILE A 618 -12.07 -13.13 -21.87
CA ILE A 618 -13.48 -13.56 -21.93
C ILE A 618 -13.73 -14.48 -23.13
N PHE A 619 -13.15 -14.15 -24.29
CA PHE A 619 -13.22 -14.99 -25.48
C PHE A 619 -12.63 -16.38 -25.24
N GLU A 620 -11.41 -16.47 -24.72
CA GLU A 620 -10.72 -17.73 -24.43
C GLU A 620 -11.44 -18.56 -23.36
N MET A 621 -11.95 -17.90 -22.32
CA MET A 621 -12.79 -18.54 -21.31
C MET A 621 -14.01 -19.22 -21.94
N ASN A 622 -14.76 -18.51 -22.79
CA ASN A 622 -15.93 -19.08 -23.45
C ASN A 622 -15.53 -20.20 -24.42
N ARG A 623 -14.43 -20.02 -25.17
CA ARG A 623 -13.94 -20.98 -26.18
C ARG A 623 -13.55 -22.32 -25.54
N LYS A 624 -12.74 -22.28 -24.48
CA LYS A 624 -12.29 -23.49 -23.79
C LYS A 624 -13.40 -24.15 -22.99
N TYR A 625 -14.31 -23.38 -22.39
CA TYR A 625 -15.47 -23.90 -21.65
C TYR A 625 -16.45 -24.68 -22.56
N LEU A 626 -16.73 -24.19 -23.77
CA LEU A 626 -17.57 -24.91 -24.73
C LEU A 626 -16.97 -26.24 -25.18
N ASN A 627 -15.64 -26.33 -25.26
CA ASN A 627 -14.95 -27.58 -25.58
C ASN A 627 -14.99 -28.59 -24.41
N THR A 628 -15.08 -28.14 -23.15
CA THR A 628 -15.21 -29.02 -21.97
C THR A 628 -16.66 -29.40 -21.66
N ALA A 629 -17.62 -28.51 -21.94
CA ALA A 629 -19.05 -28.73 -21.67
C ALA A 629 -19.72 -29.80 -22.57
N LEU A 630 -19.01 -30.30 -23.59
CA LEU A 630 -19.44 -31.47 -24.37
C LEU A 630 -19.49 -32.77 -23.55
N GLU A 631 -18.99 -32.81 -22.30
CA GLU A 631 -18.99 -34.01 -21.46
C GLU A 631 -19.92 -33.98 -20.23
N THR A 632 -20.65 -32.91 -19.90
CA THR A 632 -21.78 -32.97 -18.92
C THR A 632 -22.64 -31.69 -18.91
N PRO A 633 -23.99 -31.76 -18.87
CA PRO A 633 -24.82 -30.55 -18.89
C PRO A 633 -25.04 -29.97 -17.48
N SER A 634 -24.97 -28.64 -17.37
CA SER A 634 -25.50 -27.87 -16.24
C SER A 634 -26.65 -26.96 -16.73
N PRO A 635 -27.70 -26.66 -15.92
CA PRO A 635 -28.97 -26.13 -16.41
C PRO A 635 -29.00 -24.65 -16.85
N ASP A 636 -27.91 -23.89 -16.66
CA ASP A 636 -27.90 -22.43 -16.86
C ASP A 636 -27.46 -22.01 -18.27
N LEU A 637 -28.07 -22.62 -19.30
CA LEU A 637 -27.71 -22.48 -20.71
C LEU A 637 -28.19 -21.17 -21.39
N THR A 638 -28.71 -20.18 -20.67
CA THR A 638 -29.30 -18.97 -21.29
C THR A 638 -28.46 -17.69 -21.23
N ASP A 639 -27.38 -17.62 -20.44
CA ASP A 639 -26.61 -16.37 -20.26
C ASP A 639 -25.18 -16.39 -20.85
N VAL A 640 -24.85 -17.42 -21.64
CA VAL A 640 -23.57 -17.50 -22.36
C VAL A 640 -23.72 -16.75 -23.68
N LEU A 641 -22.96 -15.66 -23.89
CA LEU A 641 -22.83 -15.04 -25.21
C LEU A 641 -22.28 -16.10 -26.18
N PRO A 642 -23.07 -16.57 -27.17
CA PRO A 642 -22.60 -17.62 -28.08
C PRO A 642 -21.47 -17.08 -28.94
N ILE A 643 -20.36 -17.82 -29.00
CA ILE A 643 -19.21 -17.49 -29.85
C ILE A 643 -19.63 -17.61 -31.31
N ARG A 644 -19.41 -16.57 -32.11
CA ARG A 644 -19.36 -16.70 -33.57
C ARG A 644 -17.91 -16.88 -34.00
N VAL A 645 -17.50 -18.12 -34.25
CA VAL A 645 -16.36 -18.40 -35.12
C VAL A 645 -16.93 -18.48 -36.54
N ALA A 646 -16.43 -17.67 -37.47
CA ALA A 646 -16.71 -17.91 -38.88
C ALA A 646 -16.10 -19.27 -39.23
N THR A 647 -16.94 -20.30 -39.39
CA THR A 647 -16.49 -21.56 -39.97
C THR A 647 -16.07 -21.26 -41.41
N PRO A 648 -14.83 -21.56 -41.84
CA PRO A 648 -14.51 -21.50 -43.26
C PRO A 648 -15.45 -22.48 -43.96
N ASN A 649 -16.23 -21.97 -44.89
CA ASN A 649 -17.16 -22.76 -45.69
C ASN A 649 -16.31 -23.81 -46.43
N PRO A 650 -16.48 -25.13 -46.19
CA PRO A 650 -15.76 -26.13 -46.96
C PRO A 650 -16.51 -26.30 -48.29
N LYS A 651 -16.38 -25.31 -49.18
CA LYS A 651 -16.67 -25.30 -50.61
C LYS A 651 -16.55 -23.87 -51.12
N GLU A 652 -15.37 -23.55 -51.65
CA GLU A 652 -15.16 -22.99 -52.98
C GLU A 652 -13.70 -23.17 -53.39
#